data_AF-A0A0G4H4A4-F1
#
_entry.id   AF-A0A0G4H4A4-F1
#
_cell.length_a   1.000
_cell.length_b   1.000
_cell.length_c   1.000
_cell.angle_alpha   90.00
_cell.angle_beta   90.00
_cell.angle_gamma   90.00
#
_symmetry.space_group_name_H-M   'P 1'
#
loop_
_entity.id
_entity.type
_entity.pdbx_description
1 polymer ?
#
loop_
_entity_poly.entity_id
_entity_poly.type
_entity_poly.pdbx_seq_one_letter_code
_entity_poly.pdbx_strand_id
1 'polypeptide(L)'
;MPGGADENAGKRPRVDTYDSSPAAAAAAGGGGCSTGVAVDGGQPSDQQMRPVIDWADKANVCRLVPLLKKIKSLEVQTAAVLLKVRPNVTPTLADKVPGLSNKLQTLDQSVMWRHDMLRGLIKTLDSVGVAKPPLPRPIANKTLPPDAKISQLGRPCLDGLPPDVAHIVLAFLPTKDAAPLSRVNQAMKQVVTDDTRGVYRHLVIGVDDWQWWHRNTRRNARRRGEDLGVSDDDSNEEDGDDEEDEEEEGEDDSAGEGAAGGADLRRQREDETLHNLKQKLGRLRTVHIGTYWKGLSFPLKCIEASRDTITSMKLCETFSYHYSVPTSPPTVAFSQLEDLYVKSWPDHRGFRGWQFPSLLRLKMPNWLERNVKDILDHAPKLKSLSIGYLSVISLDDFASLIQGCPHLIDIKWVQMDRIEMDGSHEFALKLGKLKRALDPIWSKDSLKDVEKRIGLEFSGRIFVPFTHELLHSRDPDAMSLPAFLDWAASVKCTIDWKASRMDIDCSRDLVISPPAPTGPIAKMIKIMCSTAHDVFLWCGGKPLDQSWAGLLVFTKATCLMMVDLSSSRALSSVPQWMAAKSDTTGGNRHLPNITTLDLDTGDDGRGRRRLPDDATGLDGLGALLGTFDRLTKLSLGCLSNLGVAAFCLSQLPPTAKLKSVHVTASAWASGSSEAQAVPECTRYPHIASLTVKVHDGHTTDKVVSGVALAFAVRPATLSLGGYVEPGSPSVVEQCIDQAERDHYALLADDSEAIGDDEEGLNRRISLELVRLQSA
;
A
#
# COMPACT_ATOMS: atom_id res chain seq x y z
N MET A 1 -17.04 34.64 57.21
CA MET A 1 -16.61 34.25 58.57
C MET A 1 -16.37 32.75 58.58
N PRO A 2 -15.30 32.26 59.23
CA PRO A 2 -14.29 31.49 58.51
C PRO A 2 -13.94 30.13 59.13
N GLY A 3 -13.16 29.32 58.39
CA GLY A 3 -12.32 28.26 58.96
C GLY A 3 -11.87 27.25 57.91
N GLY A 4 -10.56 27.19 57.64
CA GLY A 4 -9.95 26.11 56.85
C GLY A 4 -8.73 26.54 56.06
N ALA A 5 -7.61 26.79 56.75
CA ALA A 5 -6.29 26.86 56.15
C ALA A 5 -5.80 25.44 55.84
N ASP A 6 -5.11 25.25 54.72
CA ASP A 6 -3.98 24.33 54.71
C ASP A 6 -2.94 24.72 53.66
N GLU A 7 -1.72 24.77 54.15
CA GLU A 7 -0.47 25.10 53.46
C GLU A 7 0.00 23.88 52.65
N ASN A 8 0.46 24.10 51.41
CA ASN A 8 1.40 23.17 50.82
C ASN A 8 2.29 23.85 49.77
N ALA A 9 3.49 24.21 50.23
CA ALA A 9 4.60 24.66 49.41
C ALA A 9 5.33 23.44 48.80
N GLY A 10 5.13 23.22 47.50
CA GLY A 10 5.80 22.19 46.71
C GLY A 10 6.77 22.78 45.68
N LYS A 11 8.04 22.45 45.84
CA LYS A 11 9.24 22.89 45.12
C LYS A 11 9.12 22.78 43.58
N ARG A 12 9.52 23.84 42.86
CA ARG A 12 9.81 23.82 41.40
C ARG A 12 11.29 23.46 41.16
N PRO A 13 11.64 22.62 40.18
CA PRO A 13 13.02 22.47 39.75
C PRO A 13 13.43 23.62 38.82
N ARG A 14 14.65 24.11 39.03
CA ARG A 14 15.40 24.99 38.11
C ARG A 14 15.61 24.27 36.77
N VAL A 15 15.37 24.97 35.68
CA VAL A 15 15.82 24.61 34.34
C VAL A 15 16.96 25.55 34.00
N ASP A 16 18.14 24.97 33.79
CA ASP A 16 19.35 25.68 33.41
C ASP A 16 19.28 26.14 31.96
N THR A 17 19.64 27.40 31.79
CA THR A 17 19.89 28.13 30.56
C THR A 17 21.16 27.60 29.89
N TYR A 18 21.09 27.22 28.62
CA TYR A 18 22.26 27.16 27.75
C TYR A 18 22.02 28.04 26.51
N ASP A 19 22.60 29.23 26.60
CA ASP A 19 23.02 30.07 25.49
C ASP A 19 24.08 29.33 24.66
N SER A 20 23.96 29.38 23.33
CA SER A 20 25.08 29.56 22.39
C SER A 20 24.56 29.67 20.95
N SER A 21 24.58 30.91 20.43
CA SER A 21 24.71 31.20 19.00
C SER A 21 26.13 30.86 18.52
N PRO A 22 26.38 30.79 17.20
CA PRO A 22 27.00 31.98 16.60
C PRO A 22 26.56 32.33 15.17
N ALA A 23 26.41 33.65 14.99
CA ALA A 23 26.98 34.52 13.95
C ALA A 23 26.90 34.13 12.46
N ALA A 24 26.19 35.00 11.75
CA ALA A 24 26.38 35.32 10.35
C ALA A 24 27.74 36.01 10.10
N ALA A 25 28.34 35.75 8.93
CA ALA A 25 29.30 36.64 8.29
C ALA A 25 29.17 36.52 6.77
N ALA A 26 28.81 37.64 6.15
CA ALA A 26 28.92 37.89 4.72
C ALA A 26 30.20 38.71 4.48
N ALA A 27 30.93 38.43 3.40
CA ALA A 27 31.56 39.46 2.54
C ALA A 27 32.36 38.86 1.37
N ALA A 28 32.04 39.42 0.20
CA ALA A 28 32.77 39.60 -1.05
C ALA A 28 34.29 39.38 -1.16
N GLY A 29 34.69 39.04 -2.39
CA GLY A 29 36.04 39.18 -2.99
C GLY A 29 36.31 38.00 -3.94
N GLY A 30 36.47 38.12 -5.26
CA GLY A 30 36.98 39.24 -6.06
C GLY A 30 38.35 38.87 -6.63
N GLY A 31 38.37 38.38 -7.89
CA GLY A 31 39.49 38.51 -8.83
C GLY A 31 40.75 37.66 -8.62
N GLY A 32 41.28 37.11 -9.72
CA GLY A 32 42.67 36.64 -9.76
C GLY A 32 42.99 35.65 -10.86
N CYS A 33 43.30 36.16 -12.06
CA CYS A 33 43.95 35.42 -13.13
C CYS A 33 45.30 34.84 -12.68
N SER A 34 45.64 33.61 -13.09
CA SER A 34 47.04 33.28 -13.41
C SER A 34 47.20 32.01 -14.27
N THR A 35 47.73 32.26 -15.47
CA THR A 35 48.74 31.51 -16.23
C THR A 35 48.73 29.97 -16.23
N GLY A 36 48.18 29.39 -17.31
CA GLY A 36 48.47 28.03 -17.74
C GLY A 36 49.64 27.99 -18.73
N VAL A 37 50.67 27.24 -18.37
CA VAL A 37 51.87 26.93 -19.14
C VAL A 37 51.53 25.97 -20.30
N ALA A 38 52.10 26.27 -21.47
CA ALA A 38 52.00 25.45 -22.67
C ALA A 38 52.69 24.09 -22.50
N VAL A 39 51.97 23.00 -22.78
CA VAL A 39 52.56 21.68 -23.05
C VAL A 39 51.77 21.01 -24.18
N ASP A 40 52.45 20.98 -25.33
CA ASP A 40 52.56 19.96 -26.36
C ASP A 40 51.31 19.30 -26.99
N GLY A 41 51.28 19.41 -28.31
CA GLY A 41 50.22 18.88 -29.17
C GLY A 41 50.37 17.38 -29.39
N GLY A 42 49.36 16.64 -28.95
CA GLY A 42 49.10 15.25 -29.34
C GLY A 42 47.67 15.14 -29.82
N GLN A 43 47.48 14.88 -31.10
CA GLN A 43 46.19 14.68 -31.78
C GLN A 43 45.46 13.47 -31.15
N PRO A 44 44.33 13.64 -30.44
CA PRO A 44 43.64 12.53 -29.81
C PRO A 44 42.83 11.77 -30.85
N SER A 45 43.09 10.47 -30.95
CA SER A 45 42.27 9.50 -31.67
C SER A 45 40.84 9.52 -31.13
N ASP A 46 39.85 9.33 -31.99
CA ASP A 46 38.40 9.34 -31.72
C ASP A 46 37.95 8.33 -30.63
N GLN A 47 38.31 8.58 -29.37
CA GLN A 47 37.65 7.97 -28.22
C GLN A 47 36.35 8.71 -28.01
N GLN A 48 35.27 8.12 -28.52
CA GLN A 48 33.90 8.54 -28.25
C GLN A 48 33.69 8.56 -26.73
N MET A 49 33.84 9.75 -26.12
CA MET A 49 33.66 9.96 -24.68
C MET A 49 32.21 9.65 -24.33
N ARG A 50 31.97 8.49 -23.70
CA ARG A 50 30.65 8.17 -23.15
C ARG A 50 30.40 9.07 -21.93
N PRO A 51 29.27 9.78 -21.86
CA PRO A 51 28.92 10.55 -20.68
C PRO A 51 28.86 9.61 -19.46
N VAL A 52 29.48 10.03 -18.35
CA VAL A 52 29.51 9.26 -17.10
C VAL A 52 28.68 10.02 -16.05
N ILE A 53 27.64 9.38 -15.50
CA ILE A 53 26.81 9.95 -14.41
C ILE A 53 27.29 9.49 -13.04
N ASP A 54 26.92 10.23 -11.99
CA ASP A 54 27.16 9.83 -10.61
C ASP A 54 26.44 8.50 -10.30
N TRP A 55 27.06 7.69 -9.44
CA TRP A 55 26.47 6.48 -8.89
C TRP A 55 25.12 6.74 -8.19
N ALA A 56 24.96 7.89 -7.53
CA ALA A 56 23.72 8.27 -6.86
C ALA A 56 22.52 8.34 -7.83
N ASP A 57 22.77 8.70 -9.09
CA ASP A 57 21.74 8.89 -10.11
C ASP A 57 21.40 7.61 -10.89
N LYS A 58 22.16 6.52 -10.68
CA LYS A 58 21.94 5.23 -11.35
C LYS A 58 20.51 4.72 -11.19
N ALA A 59 19.96 4.81 -9.98
CA ALA A 59 18.61 4.33 -9.70
C ALA A 59 17.54 5.13 -10.47
N ASN A 60 17.77 6.43 -10.66
CA ASN A 60 16.86 7.30 -11.41
C ASN A 60 16.91 6.99 -12.91
N VAL A 61 18.10 6.81 -13.48
CA VAL A 61 18.25 6.43 -14.90
C VAL A 61 17.65 5.04 -15.19
N CYS A 62 17.88 4.06 -14.30
CA CYS A 62 17.26 2.73 -14.43
C CYS A 62 15.72 2.76 -14.37
N ARG A 63 15.12 3.74 -13.67
CA ARG A 63 13.67 3.93 -13.63
C ARG A 63 13.14 4.69 -14.85
N LEU A 64 13.93 5.61 -15.41
CA LEU A 64 13.53 6.46 -16.53
C LEU A 64 13.47 5.69 -17.86
N VAL A 65 14.41 4.79 -18.11
CA VAL A 65 14.49 4.03 -19.38
C VAL A 65 13.21 3.22 -19.68
N PRO A 66 12.64 2.43 -18.74
CA PRO A 66 11.37 1.73 -18.98
C PRO A 66 10.20 2.66 -19.29
N LEU A 67 10.12 3.82 -18.63
CA LEU A 67 9.06 4.80 -18.90
C LEU A 67 9.19 5.40 -20.30
N LEU A 68 10.41 5.75 -20.72
CA LEU A 68 10.68 6.24 -22.08
C LEU A 68 10.37 5.19 -23.15
N LYS A 69 10.66 3.91 -22.89
CA LYS A 69 10.26 2.80 -23.79
C LYS A 69 8.75 2.69 -23.91
N LYS A 70 8.00 2.89 -22.82
CA LYS A 70 6.53 2.93 -22.84
C LYS A 70 6.00 4.09 -23.68
N ILE A 71 6.56 5.30 -23.54
CA ILE A 71 6.18 6.46 -24.37
C ILE A 71 6.47 6.18 -25.85
N LYS A 72 7.65 5.63 -26.17
CA LYS A 72 8.00 5.23 -27.54
C LYS A 72 6.97 4.23 -28.12
N SER A 73 6.52 3.25 -27.33
CA SER A 73 5.49 2.30 -27.76
C SER A 73 4.17 2.99 -28.12
N LEU A 74 3.75 3.97 -27.32
CA LEU A 74 2.52 4.75 -27.58
C LEU A 74 2.65 5.60 -28.86
N GLU A 75 3.84 6.13 -29.16
CA GLU A 75 4.06 6.88 -30.40
C GLU A 75 4.01 5.97 -31.64
N VAL A 76 4.52 4.74 -31.55
CA VAL A 76 4.37 3.74 -32.63
C VAL A 76 2.90 3.42 -32.86
N GLN A 77 2.12 3.24 -31.80
CA GLN A 77 0.67 3.03 -31.91
C GLN A 77 -0.03 4.24 -32.55
N THR A 78 0.35 5.46 -32.15
CA THR A 78 -0.19 6.70 -32.74
C THR A 78 0.13 6.81 -34.23
N ALA A 79 1.36 6.49 -34.64
CA ALA A 79 1.75 6.47 -36.04
C ALA A 79 0.96 5.42 -36.85
N ALA A 80 0.73 4.24 -36.27
CA ALA A 80 -0.10 3.20 -36.90
C ALA A 80 -1.56 3.64 -37.10
N VAL A 81 -2.14 4.37 -36.13
CA VAL A 81 -3.48 4.95 -36.27
C VAL A 81 -3.50 6.01 -37.37
N LEU A 82 -2.50 6.90 -37.44
CA LEU A 82 -2.42 7.92 -38.50
C LEU A 82 -2.31 7.30 -39.90
N LEU A 83 -1.57 6.19 -40.03
CA LEU A 83 -1.50 5.42 -41.28
C LEU A 83 -2.87 4.84 -41.68
N LYS A 84 -3.70 4.42 -40.72
CA LYS A 84 -5.08 3.95 -40.97
C LYS A 84 -6.05 5.09 -41.30
N VAL A 85 -5.82 6.30 -40.78
CA VAL A 85 -6.66 7.48 -41.06
C VAL A 85 -6.40 8.02 -42.47
N ARG A 86 -5.17 7.95 -42.96
CA ARG A 86 -4.74 8.55 -44.24
C ARG A 86 -5.57 8.14 -45.46
N PRO A 87 -5.94 6.85 -45.68
CA PRO A 87 -6.78 6.46 -46.81
C PRO A 87 -8.21 7.03 -46.75
N ASN A 88 -8.69 7.40 -45.57
CA ASN A 88 -10.04 7.95 -45.38
C ASN A 88 -10.12 9.44 -45.74
N VAL A 89 -8.98 10.11 -45.91
CA VAL A 89 -8.90 11.52 -46.31
C VAL A 89 -8.90 11.60 -47.83
N THR A 90 -10.08 11.44 -48.42
CA THR A 90 -10.26 11.53 -49.87
C THR A 90 -9.99 12.95 -50.38
N PRO A 91 -9.60 13.13 -51.65
CA PRO A 91 -9.43 14.47 -52.25
C PRO A 91 -10.66 15.36 -52.05
N THR A 92 -11.86 14.78 -52.19
CA THR A 92 -13.14 15.47 -51.95
C THR A 92 -13.28 16.00 -50.51
N LEU A 93 -12.78 15.25 -49.52
CA LEU A 93 -12.80 15.65 -48.11
C LEU A 93 -11.75 16.74 -47.83
N ALA A 94 -10.57 16.62 -48.44
CA ALA A 94 -9.51 17.63 -48.34
C ALA A 94 -9.94 18.97 -48.97
N ASP A 95 -10.68 18.95 -50.07
CA ASP A 95 -11.23 20.14 -50.73
C ASP A 95 -12.35 20.79 -49.91
N LYS A 96 -13.16 19.99 -49.22
CA LYS A 96 -14.26 20.48 -48.38
C LYS A 96 -13.81 21.00 -47.01
N VAL A 97 -12.63 20.61 -46.54
CA VAL A 97 -12.08 21.02 -45.24
C VAL A 97 -10.70 21.67 -45.45
N PRO A 98 -10.67 22.99 -45.75
CA PRO A 98 -9.43 23.70 -46.02
C PRO A 98 -8.42 23.53 -44.87
N GLY A 99 -7.23 23.04 -45.22
CA GLY A 99 -6.12 22.85 -44.27
C GLY A 99 -6.08 21.50 -43.55
N LEU A 100 -7.06 20.59 -43.76
CA LEU A 100 -7.05 19.25 -43.16
C LEU A 100 -5.81 18.44 -43.57
N SER A 101 -5.48 18.44 -44.86
CA SER A 101 -4.29 17.75 -45.38
C SER A 101 -3.00 18.30 -44.76
N ASN A 102 -2.89 19.63 -44.65
CA ASN A 102 -1.72 20.27 -44.04
C ASN A 102 -1.61 19.94 -42.55
N LYS A 103 -2.73 19.97 -41.80
CA LYS A 103 -2.73 19.62 -40.37
C LYS A 103 -2.36 18.16 -40.11
N LEU A 104 -2.85 17.23 -40.93
CA LEU A 104 -2.48 15.82 -40.85
C LEU A 104 -1.02 15.59 -41.18
N GLN A 105 -0.49 16.28 -42.19
CA GLN A 105 0.93 16.23 -42.52
C GLN A 105 1.80 16.81 -41.39
N THR A 106 1.38 17.91 -40.77
CA THR A 106 2.07 18.48 -39.59
C THR A 106 2.04 17.52 -38.40
N LEU A 107 0.92 16.81 -38.19
CA LEU A 107 0.79 15.82 -37.13
C LEU A 107 1.70 14.61 -37.36
N ASP A 108 1.74 14.09 -38.60
CA ASP A 108 2.62 12.99 -39.00
C ASP A 108 4.10 13.35 -38.80
N GLN A 109 4.50 14.54 -39.24
CA GLN A 109 5.85 15.07 -39.02
C GLN A 109 6.17 15.22 -37.52
N SER A 110 5.21 15.68 -36.71
CA SER A 110 5.38 15.82 -35.26
C SER A 110 5.55 14.47 -34.56
N VAL A 111 4.77 13.45 -34.92
CA VAL A 111 4.89 12.10 -34.37
C VAL A 111 6.22 11.47 -34.76
N MET A 112 6.62 11.56 -36.03
CA MET A 112 7.91 11.05 -36.49
C MET A 112 9.08 11.73 -35.77
N TRP A 113 9.04 13.05 -35.64
CA TRP A 113 10.09 13.82 -34.98
C TRP A 113 10.24 13.47 -33.49
N ARG A 114 9.13 13.32 -32.76
CA ARG A 114 9.16 12.90 -31.36
C ARG A 114 9.67 11.46 -31.20
N HIS A 115 9.28 10.56 -32.09
CA HIS A 115 9.74 9.18 -32.07
C HIS A 115 11.25 9.08 -32.28
N ASP A 116 11.80 9.85 -33.22
CA ASP A 116 13.24 9.91 -33.45
C ASP A 116 13.98 10.57 -32.28
N MET A 117 13.40 11.60 -31.66
CA MET A 117 13.93 12.21 -30.44
C MET A 117 13.98 11.21 -29.28
N LEU A 118 12.89 10.47 -29.02
CA LEU A 118 12.83 9.46 -27.96
C LEU A 118 13.81 8.32 -28.22
N ARG A 119 13.94 7.88 -29.47
CA ARG A 119 14.95 6.89 -29.87
C ARG A 119 16.37 7.42 -29.58
N GLY A 120 16.64 8.68 -29.92
CA GLY A 120 17.91 9.33 -29.62
C GLY A 120 18.19 9.44 -28.11
N LEU A 121 17.17 9.80 -27.33
CA LEU A 121 17.27 9.92 -25.88
C LEU A 121 17.50 8.56 -25.20
N ILE A 122 16.75 7.52 -25.59
CA ILE A 122 16.94 6.15 -25.09
C ILE A 122 18.36 5.68 -25.42
N LYS A 123 18.81 5.86 -26.67
CA LYS A 123 20.18 5.49 -27.08
C LYS A 123 21.25 6.25 -26.29
N THR A 124 21.00 7.53 -26.00
CA THR A 124 21.90 8.36 -25.18
C THR A 124 21.96 7.79 -23.76
N LEU A 125 20.82 7.54 -23.12
CA LEU A 125 20.74 7.00 -21.76
C LEU A 125 21.31 5.59 -21.64
N ASP A 126 21.09 4.72 -22.63
CA ASP A 126 21.68 3.37 -22.68
C ASP A 126 23.21 3.41 -22.84
N SER A 127 23.74 4.49 -23.44
CA SER A 127 25.18 4.70 -23.61
C SER A 127 25.88 5.34 -22.42
N VAL A 128 25.12 5.87 -21.45
CA VAL A 128 25.67 6.52 -20.26
C VAL A 128 26.40 5.50 -19.39
N GLY A 129 27.69 5.75 -19.16
CA GLY A 129 28.47 5.02 -18.17
C GLY A 129 28.05 5.44 -16.76
N VAL A 130 28.02 4.50 -15.82
CA VAL A 130 27.86 4.87 -14.40
C VAL A 130 29.25 4.99 -13.78
N ALA A 131 29.54 6.12 -13.13
CA ALA A 131 30.75 6.27 -12.35
C ALA A 131 30.83 5.12 -11.33
N LYS A 132 32.04 4.58 -11.14
CA LYS A 132 32.24 3.60 -10.07
C LYS A 132 31.86 4.28 -8.74
N PRO A 133 31.13 3.61 -7.84
CA PRO A 133 30.81 4.19 -6.55
C PRO A 133 32.10 4.70 -5.88
N PRO A 134 32.07 5.88 -5.24
CA PRO A 134 33.25 6.38 -4.54
C PRO A 134 33.71 5.30 -3.58
N LEU A 135 34.98 4.89 -3.72
CA LEU A 135 35.58 3.92 -2.82
C LEU A 135 35.38 4.44 -1.39
N PRO A 136 34.87 3.61 -0.46
CA PRO A 136 34.73 4.04 0.92
C PRO A 136 36.07 4.57 1.41
N ARG A 137 36.07 5.75 2.03
CA ARG A 137 37.28 6.33 2.62
C ARG A 137 37.89 5.27 3.56
N PRO A 138 39.19 4.95 3.43
CA PRO A 138 39.82 3.96 4.30
C PRO A 138 39.61 4.37 5.76
N ILE A 139 39.05 3.46 6.56
CA ILE A 139 38.69 3.69 7.97
C ILE A 139 39.95 3.81 8.87
N ALA A 140 41.15 3.68 8.31
CA ALA A 140 42.40 3.77 9.05
C ALA A 140 43.24 4.98 8.60
N ASN A 141 43.16 6.08 9.34
CA ASN A 141 44.18 7.15 9.33
C ASN A 141 45.37 6.85 10.24
N LYS A 142 45.54 5.60 10.69
CA LYS A 142 46.72 5.20 11.45
C LYS A 142 47.85 4.88 10.48
N THR A 143 48.89 5.72 10.50
CA THR A 143 50.18 5.43 9.89
C THR A 143 50.65 4.05 10.36
N LEU A 144 50.83 3.13 9.42
CA LEU A 144 51.41 1.82 9.70
C LEU A 144 52.83 2.01 10.27
N PRO A 145 53.29 1.10 11.16
CA PRO A 145 54.66 1.10 11.64
C PRO A 145 55.65 1.08 10.46
N PRO A 146 56.78 1.79 10.54
CA PRO A 146 57.76 1.90 9.45
C PRO A 146 58.38 0.56 8.99
N ASP A 147 58.12 -0.52 9.73
CA ASP A 147 58.71 -1.85 9.49
C ASP A 147 57.77 -2.83 8.75
N ALA A 148 56.55 -2.41 8.40
CA ALA A 148 55.60 -3.25 7.67
C ALA A 148 55.99 -3.41 6.19
N LYS A 149 56.70 -4.49 5.85
CA LYS A 149 57.04 -4.83 4.45
C LYS A 149 55.76 -5.04 3.64
N ILE A 150 55.60 -4.28 2.55
CA ILE A 150 54.45 -4.31 1.62
C ILE A 150 54.21 -5.72 1.02
N SER A 151 55.19 -6.61 1.03
CA SER A 151 55.04 -8.02 0.64
C SER A 151 54.14 -8.86 1.57
N GLN A 152 53.68 -8.32 2.71
CA GLN A 152 52.69 -8.95 3.59
C GLN A 152 51.27 -8.41 3.42
N LEU A 153 51.07 -7.31 2.68
CA LEU A 153 49.74 -6.84 2.35
C LEU A 153 49.31 -7.56 1.07
N GLY A 154 48.66 -8.71 1.28
CA GLY A 154 47.97 -9.44 0.22
C GLY A 154 47.09 -8.51 -0.62
N ARG A 155 46.75 -8.96 -1.83
CA ARG A 155 45.85 -8.24 -2.76
C ARG A 155 44.64 -7.66 -2.00
N PRO A 156 44.01 -6.56 -2.46
CA PRO A 156 42.76 -6.06 -1.88
C PRO A 156 41.61 -7.03 -2.18
N CYS A 157 41.65 -8.22 -1.58
CA CYS A 157 40.55 -9.11 -1.37
C CYS A 157 39.94 -8.77 -0.01
N LEU A 158 38.75 -9.27 0.26
CA LEU A 158 38.11 -9.19 1.59
C LEU A 158 38.91 -9.92 2.70
N ASP A 159 40.14 -10.37 2.41
CA ASP A 159 41.04 -11.15 3.28
C ASP A 159 41.56 -10.38 4.52
N GLY A 160 41.09 -9.15 4.74
CA GLY A 160 41.33 -8.37 5.95
C GLY A 160 40.09 -8.12 6.82
N LEU A 161 38.88 -8.50 6.37
CA LEU A 161 37.70 -8.41 7.23
C LEU A 161 37.79 -9.51 8.29
N PRO A 162 37.66 -9.19 9.59
CA PRO A 162 37.54 -10.19 10.62
C PRO A 162 36.40 -11.16 10.22
N PRO A 163 36.60 -12.49 10.36
CA PRO A 163 35.59 -13.48 10.00
C PRO A 163 34.20 -13.18 10.59
N ASP A 164 34.17 -12.59 11.79
CA ASP A 164 32.94 -12.17 12.48
C ASP A 164 32.17 -11.08 11.71
N VAL A 165 32.88 -10.12 11.10
CA VAL A 165 32.29 -9.01 10.35
C VAL A 165 31.81 -9.48 8.98
N ALA A 166 32.61 -10.33 8.32
CA ALA A 166 32.21 -10.93 7.04
C ALA A 166 30.90 -11.70 7.19
N HIS A 167 30.76 -12.54 8.23
CA HIS A 167 29.52 -13.27 8.47
C HIS A 167 28.32 -12.33 8.70
N ILE A 168 28.48 -11.24 9.46
CA ILE A 168 27.40 -10.27 9.73
C ILE A 168 26.97 -9.59 8.44
N VAL A 169 27.92 -9.02 7.69
CA VAL A 169 27.63 -8.27 6.46
C VAL A 169 26.98 -9.17 5.41
N LEU A 170 27.50 -10.38 5.25
CA LEU A 170 26.99 -11.32 4.26
C LEU A 170 25.62 -11.90 4.63
N ALA A 171 25.28 -12.00 5.92
CA ALA A 171 23.95 -12.42 6.37
C ALA A 171 22.84 -11.44 5.96
N PHE A 172 23.18 -10.19 5.62
CA PHE A 172 22.24 -9.19 5.11
C PHE A 172 22.09 -9.21 3.58
N LEU A 173 22.93 -9.96 2.86
CA LEU A 173 22.84 -10.03 1.41
C LEU A 173 21.76 -11.05 0.98
N PRO A 174 20.95 -10.73 -0.04
CA PRO A 174 20.15 -11.74 -0.73
C PRO A 174 21.02 -12.91 -1.18
N THR A 175 20.48 -14.13 -1.17
CA THR A 175 21.25 -15.32 -1.53
C THR A 175 21.81 -15.24 -2.95
N LYS A 176 21.12 -14.52 -3.87
CA LYS A 176 21.62 -14.25 -5.22
C LYS A 176 22.93 -13.46 -5.25
N ASP A 177 23.14 -12.56 -4.29
CA ASP A 177 24.29 -11.65 -4.23
C ASP A 177 25.43 -12.30 -3.45
N ALA A 178 25.09 -13.17 -2.48
CA ALA A 178 26.06 -13.95 -1.74
C ALA A 178 26.66 -15.12 -2.54
N ALA A 179 25.86 -15.77 -3.41
CA ALA A 179 26.31 -16.96 -4.13
C ALA A 179 27.59 -16.74 -4.97
N PRO A 180 27.73 -15.64 -5.74
CA PRO A 180 28.97 -15.32 -6.46
C PRO A 180 30.20 -15.15 -5.57
N LEU A 181 30.03 -14.72 -4.31
CA LEU A 181 31.16 -14.48 -3.39
C LEU A 181 31.92 -15.76 -3.06
N SER A 182 31.24 -16.91 -3.10
CA SER A 182 31.89 -18.22 -2.97
C SER A 182 32.89 -18.55 -4.10
N ARG A 183 32.89 -17.77 -5.18
CA ARG A 183 33.82 -17.90 -6.32
C ARG A 183 34.97 -16.90 -6.28
N VAL A 184 34.94 -15.91 -5.38
CA VAL A 184 35.94 -14.83 -5.33
C VAL A 184 37.31 -15.37 -4.91
N ASN A 185 37.38 -16.11 -3.81
CA ASN A 185 38.57 -16.83 -3.36
C ASN A 185 38.20 -17.99 -2.41
N GLN A 186 39.18 -18.81 -2.04
CA GLN A 186 38.96 -19.98 -1.18
C GLN A 186 38.54 -19.61 0.26
N ALA A 187 39.05 -18.51 0.81
CA ALA A 187 38.70 -18.05 2.14
C ALA A 187 37.22 -17.61 2.21
N MET A 188 36.78 -16.80 1.25
CA MET A 188 35.39 -16.39 1.10
C MET A 188 34.49 -17.59 0.79
N LYS A 189 34.95 -18.55 -0.01
CA LYS A 189 34.24 -19.82 -0.20
C LYS A 189 34.00 -20.51 1.13
N GLN A 190 35.05 -20.68 1.96
CA GLN A 190 34.94 -21.28 3.29
C GLN A 190 33.98 -20.51 4.18
N VAL A 191 34.09 -19.17 4.25
CA VAL A 191 33.18 -18.32 5.03
C VAL A 191 31.74 -18.45 4.56
N VAL A 192 31.50 -18.43 3.25
CA VAL A 192 30.15 -18.52 2.68
C VAL A 192 29.53 -19.90 2.88
N THR A 193 30.34 -20.97 2.80
CA THR A 193 29.90 -22.36 2.99
C THR A 193 30.05 -22.87 4.42
N ASP A 194 30.43 -22.04 5.38
CA ASP A 194 30.76 -22.49 6.72
C ASP A 194 29.56 -23.14 7.44
N ASP A 195 29.82 -24.30 8.04
CA ASP A 195 28.93 -25.09 8.89
C ASP A 195 28.13 -24.31 9.93
N THR A 196 28.83 -23.35 10.53
CA THR A 196 28.45 -22.70 11.78
C THR A 196 27.99 -21.27 11.54
N ARG A 197 28.59 -20.56 10.58
CA ARG A 197 28.44 -19.12 10.34
C ARG A 197 28.23 -18.78 8.87
N GLY A 198 28.07 -19.77 8.01
CA GLY A 198 27.98 -19.58 6.57
C GLY A 198 26.74 -18.83 6.11
N VAL A 199 26.88 -18.13 5.00
CA VAL A 199 25.78 -17.35 4.39
C VAL A 199 24.69 -18.26 3.87
N TYR A 200 25.04 -19.45 3.39
CA TYR A 200 24.08 -20.46 2.97
C TYR A 200 23.22 -21.04 4.10
N ARG A 201 23.37 -20.56 5.35
CA ARG A 201 22.42 -20.82 6.44
C ARG A 201 21.18 -19.91 6.39
N HIS A 202 21.26 -18.84 5.62
CA HIS A 202 20.21 -17.85 5.47
C HIS A 202 19.76 -17.83 4.00
N LEU A 203 18.59 -18.40 3.72
CA LEU A 203 17.99 -18.30 2.39
C LEU A 203 17.13 -17.04 2.36
N VAL A 204 17.54 -16.02 1.59
CA VAL A 204 16.79 -14.79 1.38
C VAL A 204 16.53 -14.65 -0.11
N ILE A 205 15.26 -14.68 -0.49
CA ILE A 205 14.78 -14.47 -1.85
C ILE A 205 13.87 -13.25 -1.85
N GLY A 206 14.35 -12.13 -2.38
CA GLY A 206 13.57 -10.90 -2.54
C GLY A 206 12.60 -10.96 -3.73
N VAL A 207 11.71 -9.96 -3.81
CA VAL A 207 10.70 -9.82 -4.90
C VAL A 207 11.35 -9.91 -6.28
N ASP A 208 12.50 -9.27 -6.45
CA ASP A 208 13.20 -9.15 -7.75
C ASP A 208 14.12 -10.34 -8.06
N ASP A 209 14.22 -11.33 -7.16
CA ASP A 209 15.15 -12.45 -7.30
C ASP A 209 14.56 -13.61 -8.09
N TRP A 210 13.25 -13.60 -8.32
CA TRP A 210 12.50 -14.66 -9.01
C TRP A 210 13.16 -15.05 -10.35
N GLN A 211 13.42 -14.06 -11.21
CA GLN A 211 14.02 -14.31 -12.52
C GLN A 211 15.42 -14.91 -12.42
N TRP A 212 16.19 -14.56 -11.38
CA TRP A 212 17.52 -15.11 -11.19
C TRP A 212 17.44 -16.59 -10.83
N TRP A 213 16.56 -16.97 -9.92
CA TRP A 213 16.36 -18.37 -9.54
C TRP A 213 15.80 -19.18 -10.70
N HIS A 214 14.83 -18.65 -11.44
CA HIS A 214 14.28 -19.31 -12.62
C HIS A 214 15.34 -19.49 -13.71
N ARG A 215 16.08 -18.43 -14.04
CA ARG A 215 17.16 -18.47 -15.04
C ARG A 215 18.31 -19.34 -14.61
N ASN A 216 18.72 -19.37 -13.34
CA ASN A 216 19.80 -20.24 -12.89
C ASN A 216 19.39 -21.70 -12.82
N THR A 217 18.15 -22.01 -12.43
CA THR A 217 17.63 -23.38 -12.54
C THR A 217 17.68 -23.83 -14.00
N ARG A 218 17.22 -23.00 -14.95
CA ARG A 218 17.30 -23.28 -16.40
C ARG A 218 18.74 -23.30 -16.95
N ARG A 219 19.62 -22.37 -16.56
CA ARG A 219 21.00 -22.27 -17.07
C ARG A 219 21.91 -23.36 -16.53
N ASN A 220 21.75 -23.77 -15.28
CA ASN A 220 22.49 -24.91 -14.74
C ASN A 220 22.06 -26.21 -15.41
N ALA A 221 20.79 -26.30 -15.85
CA ALA A 221 20.28 -27.36 -16.72
C ALA A 221 20.83 -27.30 -18.17
N ARG A 222 21.35 -26.15 -18.64
CA ARG A 222 21.90 -25.97 -20.02
C ARG A 222 23.43 -26.08 -20.11
N ARG A 223 24.20 -25.35 -19.28
CA ARG A 223 25.68 -25.20 -19.40
C ARG A 223 26.53 -26.47 -19.30
N ARG A 224 25.98 -27.61 -18.87
CA ARG A 224 26.72 -28.89 -18.83
C ARG A 224 26.48 -29.79 -20.05
N GLY A 225 25.62 -29.37 -20.98
CA GLY A 225 25.54 -29.98 -22.32
C GLY A 225 26.72 -29.57 -23.21
N GLU A 226 27.10 -28.29 -23.15
CA GLU A 226 28.13 -27.68 -24.02
C GLU A 226 29.57 -28.16 -23.72
N ASP A 227 29.93 -28.38 -22.44
CA ASP A 227 31.27 -28.85 -22.03
C ASP A 227 31.61 -30.29 -22.49
N LEU A 228 30.68 -30.98 -23.15
CA LEU A 228 30.86 -32.35 -23.66
C LEU A 228 30.78 -32.47 -25.18
N GLY A 229 30.85 -31.33 -25.89
CA GLY A 229 31.00 -31.33 -27.35
C GLY A 229 29.75 -31.75 -28.12
N VAL A 230 28.57 -31.72 -27.49
CA VAL A 230 27.30 -31.76 -28.22
C VAL A 230 27.02 -30.31 -28.65
N SER A 231 27.55 -29.93 -29.81
CA SER A 231 27.19 -28.67 -30.46
C SER A 231 25.82 -28.84 -31.09
N ASP A 232 24.77 -28.47 -30.37
CA ASP A 232 23.48 -28.21 -30.99
C ASP A 232 23.63 -26.87 -31.74
N ASP A 233 24.00 -26.98 -33.02
CA ASP A 233 24.28 -25.86 -33.94
C ASP A 233 22.97 -25.23 -34.46
N ASP A 234 22.03 -24.94 -33.56
CA ASP A 234 20.79 -24.21 -33.84
C ASP A 234 20.87 -22.80 -33.22
N SER A 235 21.73 -21.99 -33.82
CA SER A 235 21.80 -20.56 -33.57
C SER A 235 20.62 -19.85 -34.24
N ASN A 236 19.44 -19.82 -33.61
CA ASN A 236 18.37 -18.89 -34.05
C ASN A 236 17.30 -18.51 -33.01
N GLU A 237 17.49 -18.76 -31.71
CA GLU A 237 16.59 -18.25 -30.66
C GLU A 237 17.21 -17.06 -29.92
N GLU A 238 17.35 -15.92 -30.60
CA GLU A 238 17.49 -14.62 -29.92
C GLU A 238 16.10 -13.99 -29.73
N ASP A 239 15.72 -13.81 -28.47
CA ASP A 239 14.90 -12.70 -27.96
C ASP A 239 13.50 -12.45 -28.57
N GLY A 240 12.69 -13.50 -28.72
CA GLY A 240 11.23 -13.38 -28.78
C GLY A 240 10.63 -13.28 -27.38
N ASP A 241 10.41 -12.07 -26.85
CA ASP A 241 9.62 -11.80 -25.63
C ASP A 241 8.10 -11.92 -25.88
N ASP A 242 7.68 -12.77 -26.82
CA ASP A 242 6.27 -13.00 -27.16
C ASP A 242 5.75 -14.17 -26.32
N GLU A 243 5.34 -13.89 -25.07
CA GLU A 243 4.46 -14.76 -24.28
C GLU A 243 3.03 -14.70 -24.88
N GLU A 244 2.84 -15.23 -26.09
CA GLU A 244 1.53 -15.67 -26.57
C GLU A 244 1.50 -17.20 -26.46
N ASP A 245 0.95 -17.68 -25.34
CA ASP A 245 0.58 -19.08 -25.14
C ASP A 245 -0.57 -19.45 -26.11
N GLU A 246 -0.27 -19.64 -27.39
CA GLU A 246 -1.12 -20.42 -28.29
C GLU A 246 -0.73 -21.89 -28.15
N GLU A 247 -1.54 -22.63 -27.40
CA GLU A 247 -1.54 -24.10 -27.39
C GLU A 247 -2.05 -24.59 -28.76
N GLU A 248 -1.19 -24.56 -29.78
CA GLU A 248 -1.46 -25.22 -31.06
C GLU A 248 -1.05 -26.70 -30.94
N GLU A 249 -2.04 -27.56 -30.71
CA GLU A 249 -1.91 -29.02 -30.75
C GLU A 249 -1.63 -29.48 -32.20
N GLY A 250 -0.36 -29.41 -32.60
CA GLY A 250 0.15 -30.04 -33.80
C GLY A 250 0.60 -31.48 -33.52
N GLU A 251 -0.25 -32.46 -33.82
CA GLU A 251 0.11 -33.87 -33.95
C GLU A 251 1.03 -34.04 -35.17
N ASP A 252 2.35 -34.19 -34.94
CA ASP A 252 3.29 -34.60 -35.99
C ASP A 252 4.09 -35.84 -35.54
N ASP A 253 3.63 -37.00 -36.00
CA ASP A 253 4.17 -38.34 -35.76
C ASP A 253 5.42 -38.63 -36.61
N SER A 254 6.53 -37.90 -36.38
CA SER A 254 7.84 -38.28 -36.94
C SER A 254 8.77 -38.88 -35.90
N ALA A 255 8.69 -40.21 -35.77
CA ALA A 255 9.55 -41.04 -34.95
C ALA A 255 11.00 -41.06 -35.47
N GLY A 256 11.83 -40.15 -34.95
CA GLY A 256 13.29 -40.24 -35.02
C GLY A 256 13.85 -41.07 -33.86
N GLU A 257 14.00 -42.39 -34.06
CA GLU A 257 14.71 -43.29 -33.15
C GLU A 257 16.22 -42.95 -33.11
N GLY A 258 16.63 -42.08 -32.17
CA GLY A 258 18.06 -41.79 -31.97
C GLY A 258 18.42 -40.87 -30.79
N ALA A 259 17.48 -40.04 -30.31
CA ALA A 259 17.78 -39.01 -29.30
C ALA A 259 17.47 -39.41 -27.83
N ALA A 260 16.94 -40.61 -27.57
CA ALA A 260 16.46 -41.01 -26.24
C ALA A 260 17.57 -41.11 -25.17
N GLY A 261 18.83 -41.37 -25.56
CA GLY A 261 19.95 -41.51 -24.61
C GLY A 261 20.43 -40.20 -23.98
N GLY A 262 20.23 -39.06 -24.64
CA GLY A 262 20.69 -37.75 -24.17
C GLY A 262 19.82 -37.16 -23.06
N ALA A 263 18.51 -37.40 -23.12
CA ALA A 263 17.54 -36.86 -22.16
C ALA A 263 17.69 -37.48 -20.76
N ASP A 264 17.95 -38.78 -20.67
CA ASP A 264 18.16 -39.47 -19.38
C ASP A 264 19.45 -39.04 -18.68
N LEU A 265 20.55 -38.87 -19.44
CA LEU A 265 21.82 -38.36 -18.90
C LEU A 265 21.70 -36.90 -18.43
N ARG A 266 20.91 -36.08 -19.13
CA ARG A 266 20.62 -34.69 -18.73
C ARG A 266 19.83 -34.64 -17.42
N ARG A 267 18.76 -35.45 -17.30
CA ARG A 267 17.97 -35.58 -16.07
C ARG A 267 18.82 -36.06 -14.89
N GLN A 268 19.62 -37.10 -15.08
CA GLN A 268 20.49 -37.66 -14.03
C GLN A 268 21.48 -36.63 -13.47
N ARG A 269 22.01 -35.73 -14.30
CA ARG A 269 23.00 -34.71 -13.87
C ARG A 269 22.40 -33.43 -13.33
N GLU A 270 21.23 -33.04 -13.82
CA GLU A 270 20.41 -32.04 -13.14
C GLU A 270 20.14 -32.50 -11.72
N ASP A 271 19.76 -33.77 -11.54
CA ASP A 271 19.56 -34.38 -10.23
C ASP A 271 20.83 -34.37 -9.37
N GLU A 272 22.03 -34.62 -9.91
CA GLU A 272 23.30 -34.48 -9.17
C GLU A 272 23.62 -33.04 -8.74
N THR A 273 23.36 -32.06 -9.61
CA THR A 273 23.63 -30.64 -9.29
C THR A 273 22.62 -30.14 -8.26
N LEU A 274 21.35 -30.52 -8.42
CA LEU A 274 20.30 -30.31 -7.44
C LEU A 274 20.67 -30.98 -6.12
N HIS A 275 21.20 -32.21 -6.15
CA HIS A 275 21.63 -32.96 -4.98
C HIS A 275 22.76 -32.25 -4.25
N ASN A 276 23.79 -31.77 -4.96
CA ASN A 276 24.88 -31.00 -4.37
C ASN A 276 24.41 -29.67 -3.77
N LEU A 277 23.50 -28.95 -4.44
CA LEU A 277 22.95 -27.71 -3.89
C LEU A 277 22.03 -27.99 -2.69
N LYS A 278 21.24 -29.06 -2.74
CA LYS A 278 20.43 -29.57 -1.61
C LYS A 278 21.29 -29.95 -0.43
N GLN A 279 22.44 -30.59 -0.62
CA GLN A 279 23.36 -30.92 0.48
C GLN A 279 23.91 -29.63 1.13
N LYS A 280 24.31 -28.64 0.33
CA LYS A 280 24.80 -27.35 0.84
C LYS A 280 23.72 -26.52 1.53
N LEU A 281 22.53 -26.52 0.95
CA LEU A 281 21.34 -25.85 1.47
C LEU A 281 20.51 -26.78 2.35
N GLY A 282 21.07 -27.88 2.86
CA GLY A 282 20.42 -28.82 3.79
C GLY A 282 20.62 -28.44 5.26
N ARG A 283 21.23 -27.27 5.49
CA ARG A 283 21.59 -26.73 6.82
C ARG A 283 21.07 -25.31 7.03
N LEU A 284 20.02 -24.94 6.32
CA LEU A 284 19.36 -23.64 6.48
C LEU A 284 18.86 -23.48 7.90
N ARG A 285 19.14 -22.33 8.52
CA ARG A 285 18.59 -21.93 9.82
C ARG A 285 17.45 -20.95 9.67
N THR A 286 17.58 -20.01 8.74
CA THR A 286 16.53 -19.03 8.50
C THR A 286 16.15 -18.98 7.04
N VAL A 287 14.87 -18.83 6.78
CA VAL A 287 14.32 -18.71 5.43
C VAL A 287 13.48 -17.45 5.35
N HIS A 288 13.70 -16.62 4.35
CA HIS A 288 12.89 -15.45 4.03
C HIS A 288 12.59 -15.44 2.53
N ILE A 289 11.34 -15.71 2.17
CA ILE A 289 10.85 -15.65 0.80
C ILE A 289 9.89 -14.46 0.71
N GLY A 290 10.24 -13.48 -0.10
CA GLY A 290 9.49 -12.24 -0.34
C GLY A 290 8.92 -12.12 -1.75
N THR A 291 8.85 -13.21 -2.50
CA THR A 291 8.55 -13.25 -3.94
C THR A 291 7.39 -14.19 -4.24
N TYR A 292 6.88 -14.12 -5.47
CA TYR A 292 5.99 -15.09 -6.10
C TYR A 292 6.47 -16.53 -5.95
N TRP A 293 5.53 -17.44 -5.66
CA TRP A 293 5.81 -18.88 -5.54
C TRP A 293 5.87 -19.64 -6.86
N LYS A 294 5.44 -19.03 -7.98
CA LYS A 294 5.57 -19.62 -9.32
C LYS A 294 7.02 -20.05 -9.49
N GLY A 295 7.26 -21.30 -9.89
CA GLY A 295 8.56 -21.92 -10.13
C GLY A 295 9.60 -21.89 -8.99
N LEU A 296 9.20 -21.68 -7.73
CA LEU A 296 10.05 -21.92 -6.55
C LEU A 296 10.16 -23.42 -6.17
N SER A 297 9.97 -24.35 -7.11
CA SER A 297 10.05 -25.79 -6.84
C SER A 297 11.42 -26.19 -6.29
N PHE A 298 12.49 -25.56 -6.77
CA PHE A 298 13.84 -25.79 -6.27
C PHE A 298 14.06 -25.24 -4.83
N PRO A 299 13.80 -23.95 -4.54
CA PRO A 299 13.88 -23.43 -3.18
C PRO A 299 13.03 -24.20 -2.16
N LEU A 300 11.82 -24.64 -2.54
CA LEU A 300 10.98 -25.49 -1.69
C LEU A 300 11.67 -26.81 -1.34
N LYS A 301 12.26 -27.50 -2.32
CA LYS A 301 13.04 -28.73 -2.08
C LYS A 301 14.24 -28.48 -1.15
N CYS A 302 14.87 -27.30 -1.20
CA CYS A 302 15.95 -26.93 -0.27
C CYS A 302 15.44 -26.68 1.15
N ILE A 303 14.28 -26.03 1.29
CA ILE A 303 13.62 -25.81 2.58
C ILE A 303 13.27 -27.16 3.21
N GLU A 304 12.65 -28.06 2.45
CA GLU A 304 12.29 -29.41 2.91
C GLU A 304 13.54 -30.24 3.27
N ALA A 305 14.63 -30.12 2.51
CA ALA A 305 15.91 -30.77 2.83
C ALA A 305 16.55 -30.23 4.12
N SER A 306 16.23 -28.99 4.50
CA SER A 306 16.68 -28.33 5.73
C SER A 306 15.68 -28.39 6.89
N ARG A 307 14.65 -29.23 6.80
CA ARG A 307 13.56 -29.28 7.80
C ARG A 307 14.05 -29.43 9.25
N ASP A 308 15.16 -30.13 9.45
CA ASP A 308 15.71 -30.40 10.79
C ASP A 308 16.65 -29.31 11.31
N THR A 309 16.94 -28.26 10.53
CA THR A 309 17.86 -27.18 10.95
C THR A 309 17.23 -25.80 10.95
N ILE A 310 16.09 -25.62 10.26
CA ILE A 310 15.42 -24.32 10.17
C ILE A 310 14.77 -24.01 11.52
N THR A 311 15.14 -22.86 12.10
CA THR A 311 14.58 -22.35 13.36
C THR A 311 13.63 -21.17 13.14
N SER A 312 13.76 -20.44 12.02
CA SER A 312 12.90 -19.30 11.69
C SER A 312 12.56 -19.24 10.21
N MET A 313 11.29 -18.99 9.89
CA MET A 313 10.80 -18.93 8.52
C MET A 313 9.85 -17.75 8.34
N LYS A 314 10.09 -16.96 7.28
CA LYS A 314 9.30 -15.80 6.89
C LYS A 314 8.87 -15.92 5.43
N LEU A 315 7.58 -16.09 5.22
CA LEU A 315 6.94 -16.35 3.93
C LEU A 315 6.04 -15.15 3.59
N CYS A 316 6.39 -14.42 2.54
CA CYS A 316 5.72 -13.20 2.10
C CYS A 316 5.43 -13.31 0.60
N GLU A 317 4.17 -13.56 0.25
CA GLU A 317 3.71 -13.42 -1.13
C GLU A 317 3.03 -12.05 -1.31
N THR A 318 3.21 -11.45 -2.48
CA THR A 318 2.66 -10.13 -2.81
C THR A 318 1.37 -10.18 -3.61
N PHE A 319 1.05 -11.27 -4.32
CA PHE A 319 -0.14 -11.36 -5.19
C PHE A 319 -0.67 -12.79 -5.31
N SER A 320 -2.00 -12.94 -5.44
CA SER A 320 -2.68 -14.22 -5.60
C SER A 320 -2.84 -14.59 -7.07
N TYR A 321 -2.00 -15.48 -7.58
CA TYR A 321 -2.29 -16.18 -8.83
C TYR A 321 -2.41 -17.68 -8.57
N HIS A 322 -3.40 -18.32 -9.20
CA HIS A 322 -3.71 -19.73 -9.03
C HIS A 322 -2.70 -20.61 -9.77
N TYR A 323 -1.51 -20.80 -9.22
CA TYR A 323 -0.51 -21.69 -9.84
C TYR A 323 -0.54 -23.10 -9.26
N SER A 324 -0.50 -24.08 -10.17
CA SER A 324 -0.22 -25.51 -9.97
C SER A 324 1.24 -25.76 -9.62
N VAL A 325 1.54 -25.94 -8.33
CA VAL A 325 2.84 -26.43 -7.86
C VAL A 325 2.71 -27.94 -7.57
N PRO A 326 3.61 -28.80 -8.11
CA PRO A 326 3.52 -30.26 -8.00
C PRO A 326 3.26 -30.75 -6.57
N THR A 327 2.45 -31.80 -6.43
CA THR A 327 2.21 -32.52 -5.17
C THR A 327 3.51 -33.17 -4.68
N SER A 328 4.02 -32.73 -3.53
CA SER A 328 5.16 -33.39 -2.88
C SER A 328 4.72 -34.74 -2.25
N PRO A 329 5.65 -35.69 -2.05
CA PRO A 329 5.42 -36.94 -1.31
C PRO A 329 5.36 -36.67 0.23
N PRO A 330 5.38 -37.67 1.15
CA PRO A 330 4.71 -37.60 2.45
C PRO A 330 5.18 -36.49 3.39
N THR A 331 4.32 -36.17 4.36
CA THR A 331 4.47 -35.31 5.54
C THR A 331 5.92 -34.89 5.90
N VAL A 332 6.22 -33.59 5.90
CA VAL A 332 7.56 -33.03 6.18
C VAL A 332 7.55 -32.34 7.55
N ALA A 333 8.26 -32.90 8.54
CA ALA A 333 8.33 -32.29 9.87
C ALA A 333 9.52 -31.32 10.01
N PHE A 334 9.23 -30.07 10.37
CA PHE A 334 10.21 -29.06 10.73
C PHE A 334 10.50 -29.11 12.23
N SER A 335 11.40 -30.01 12.63
CA SER A 335 11.62 -30.39 14.02
C SER A 335 12.23 -29.29 14.90
N GLN A 336 12.86 -28.27 14.30
CA GLN A 336 13.51 -27.15 15.01
C GLN A 336 12.86 -25.78 14.75
N LEU A 337 11.81 -25.70 13.92
CA LEU A 337 11.20 -24.41 13.58
C LEU A 337 10.46 -23.84 14.78
N GLU A 338 10.93 -22.71 15.32
CA GLU A 338 10.34 -22.01 16.46
C GLU A 338 9.50 -20.79 16.05
N ASP A 339 9.89 -20.12 14.96
CA ASP A 339 9.28 -18.90 14.44
C ASP A 339 8.75 -19.08 13.02
N LEU A 340 7.46 -18.86 12.83
CA LEU A 340 6.84 -18.85 11.50
C LEU A 340 6.06 -17.56 11.28
N TYR A 341 6.44 -16.80 10.26
CA TYR A 341 5.70 -15.64 9.77
C TYR A 341 5.19 -15.90 8.37
N VAL A 342 3.89 -15.74 8.13
CA VAL A 342 3.25 -15.98 6.83
C VAL A 342 2.34 -14.80 6.51
N LYS A 343 2.77 -13.91 5.61
CA LYS A 343 1.95 -12.75 5.23
C LYS A 343 0.79 -13.15 4.32
N SER A 344 1.02 -14.08 3.41
CA SER A 344 0.05 -14.61 2.44
C SER A 344 0.51 -16.01 2.04
N TRP A 345 -0.44 -16.93 1.90
CA TRP A 345 -0.19 -18.29 1.46
C TRP A 345 -1.26 -18.70 0.44
N PRO A 346 -0.91 -19.42 -0.64
CA PRO A 346 -1.89 -19.84 -1.64
C PRO A 346 -3.00 -20.70 -1.02
N ASP A 347 -4.26 -20.28 -1.18
CA ASP A 347 -5.45 -20.88 -0.55
C ASP A 347 -5.68 -22.36 -0.84
N HIS A 348 -5.26 -22.82 -2.00
CA HIS A 348 -5.67 -24.12 -2.54
C HIS A 348 -4.72 -25.26 -2.19
N ARG A 349 -3.62 -24.98 -1.48
CA ARG A 349 -2.50 -25.94 -1.38
C ARG A 349 -2.19 -26.42 0.03
N GLY A 350 -2.75 -25.79 1.06
CA GLY A 350 -2.37 -26.06 2.44
C GLY A 350 -0.85 -25.97 2.64
N PHE A 351 -0.35 -26.38 3.78
CA PHE A 351 1.10 -26.44 4.02
C PHE A 351 1.75 -27.74 3.50
N ARG A 352 1.23 -28.40 2.45
CA ARG A 352 1.82 -29.63 1.86
C ARG A 352 2.14 -30.75 2.87
N GLY A 353 1.34 -30.91 3.93
CA GLY A 353 1.63 -31.85 5.01
C GLY A 353 2.87 -31.49 5.83
N TRP A 354 3.30 -30.23 5.82
CA TRP A 354 4.35 -29.76 6.72
C TRP A 354 3.84 -29.81 8.16
N GLN A 355 4.70 -30.23 9.06
CA GLN A 355 4.43 -30.29 10.49
C GLN A 355 5.40 -29.39 11.24
N PHE A 356 4.96 -28.80 12.34
CA PHE A 356 5.75 -27.81 13.08
C PHE A 356 5.82 -28.15 14.57
N PRO A 357 6.34 -29.34 14.94
CA PRO A 357 6.26 -29.87 16.31
C PRO A 357 7.00 -29.02 17.36
N SER A 358 7.88 -28.11 16.93
CA SER A 358 8.62 -27.19 17.80
C SER A 358 8.21 -25.73 17.67
N LEU A 359 7.14 -25.43 16.92
CA LEU A 359 6.72 -24.06 16.68
C LEU A 359 6.29 -23.39 17.99
N LEU A 360 6.88 -22.24 18.28
CA LEU A 360 6.61 -21.44 19.48
C LEU A 360 5.81 -20.19 19.15
N ARG A 361 6.06 -19.59 17.97
CA ARG A 361 5.48 -18.31 17.57
C ARG A 361 5.00 -18.37 16.12
N LEU A 362 3.71 -18.12 15.92
CA LEU A 362 3.09 -18.04 14.60
C LEU A 362 2.57 -16.61 14.38
N LYS A 363 2.90 -15.99 13.24
CA LYS A 363 2.38 -14.68 12.86
C LYS A 363 1.83 -14.68 11.44
N MET A 364 0.53 -14.45 11.30
CA MET A 364 -0.21 -14.47 10.04
C MET A 364 -1.10 -13.23 9.91
N PRO A 365 -0.58 -12.10 9.41
CA PRO A 365 -1.36 -10.87 9.31
C PRO A 365 -2.54 -10.98 8.33
N ASN A 366 -2.46 -11.81 7.29
CA ASN A 366 -3.59 -12.07 6.40
C ASN A 366 -3.95 -13.55 6.54
N TRP A 367 -5.01 -13.83 7.28
CA TRP A 367 -5.49 -15.18 7.54
C TRP A 367 -6.38 -15.64 6.41
N LEU A 368 -6.14 -16.86 5.94
CA LEU A 368 -7.05 -17.60 5.08
C LEU A 368 -7.32 -18.92 5.79
N GLU A 369 -8.60 -19.19 6.11
CA GLU A 369 -9.03 -20.18 7.11
C GLU A 369 -8.41 -21.57 6.94
N ARG A 370 -8.31 -22.05 5.70
CA ARG A 370 -7.83 -23.42 5.41
C ARG A 370 -6.37 -23.63 5.81
N ASN A 371 -5.52 -22.62 5.61
CA ASN A 371 -4.07 -22.77 5.77
C ASN A 371 -3.63 -22.80 7.24
N VAL A 372 -4.38 -22.13 8.12
CA VAL A 372 -4.04 -22.06 9.54
C VAL A 372 -4.36 -23.36 10.25
N LYS A 373 -5.42 -24.04 9.80
CA LYS A 373 -5.86 -25.31 10.35
C LYS A 373 -4.71 -26.32 10.38
N ASP A 374 -4.10 -26.53 9.20
CA ASP A 374 -2.97 -27.44 9.01
C ASP A 374 -1.76 -27.12 9.90
N ILE A 375 -1.47 -25.82 10.12
CA ILE A 375 -0.34 -25.41 10.97
C ILE A 375 -0.64 -25.71 12.44
N LEU A 376 -1.81 -25.29 12.93
CA LEU A 376 -2.17 -25.38 14.35
C LEU A 376 -2.34 -26.84 14.79
N ASP A 377 -2.91 -27.70 13.95
CA ASP A 377 -3.02 -29.14 14.21
C ASP A 377 -1.67 -29.82 14.40
N HIS A 378 -0.58 -29.20 13.94
CA HIS A 378 0.77 -29.76 13.96
C HIS A 378 1.76 -28.89 14.75
N ALA A 379 1.27 -27.98 15.60
CA ALA A 379 2.07 -27.06 16.40
C ALA A 379 1.77 -27.18 17.92
N PRO A 380 1.96 -28.35 18.56
CA PRO A 380 1.57 -28.58 19.95
C PRO A 380 2.32 -27.70 20.97
N LYS A 381 3.48 -27.15 20.61
CA LYS A 381 4.29 -26.27 21.47
C LYS A 381 4.01 -24.79 21.30
N LEU A 382 3.01 -24.42 20.49
CA LEU A 382 2.72 -23.02 20.18
C LEU A 382 2.39 -22.23 21.44
N LYS A 383 3.11 -21.12 21.66
CA LYS A 383 2.94 -20.23 22.81
C LYS A 383 2.35 -18.87 22.44
N SER A 384 2.69 -18.35 21.26
CA SER A 384 2.24 -17.04 20.77
C SER A 384 1.65 -17.17 19.37
N LEU A 385 0.44 -16.65 19.20
CA LEU A 385 -0.31 -16.65 17.95
C LEU A 385 -0.69 -15.21 17.60
N SER A 386 -0.18 -14.67 16.51
CA SER A 386 -0.55 -13.35 16.00
C SER A 386 -1.27 -13.50 14.69
N ILE A 387 -2.53 -13.06 14.66
CA ILE A 387 -3.41 -13.18 13.51
C ILE A 387 -3.83 -11.76 13.16
N GLY A 388 -3.89 -11.39 11.89
CA GLY A 388 -4.38 -10.06 11.54
C GLY A 388 -5.88 -10.01 11.23
N TYR A 389 -6.43 -11.08 10.65
CA TYR A 389 -7.86 -11.19 10.33
C TYR A 389 -8.36 -12.54 10.86
N LEU A 390 -9.49 -12.63 11.55
CA LEU A 390 -10.07 -13.93 11.91
C LEU A 390 -11.53 -13.91 11.43
N SER A 391 -11.77 -14.51 10.26
CA SER A 391 -13.13 -14.59 9.77
C SER A 391 -13.97 -15.49 10.67
N VAL A 392 -15.20 -15.05 10.91
CA VAL A 392 -16.06 -15.54 12.00
C VAL A 392 -16.73 -16.86 11.66
N ILE A 393 -16.80 -17.18 10.38
CA ILE A 393 -17.45 -18.39 9.86
C ILE A 393 -16.82 -19.64 10.48
N SER A 394 -15.57 -19.55 10.97
CA SER A 394 -14.81 -20.68 11.52
C SER A 394 -14.48 -20.59 13.02
N LEU A 395 -15.14 -19.79 13.87
CA LEU A 395 -14.77 -19.77 15.31
C LEU A 395 -14.94 -21.14 16.01
N ASP A 396 -15.84 -21.99 15.53
CA ASP A 396 -15.97 -23.37 16.03
C ASP A 396 -14.78 -24.23 15.55
N ASP A 397 -14.28 -24.02 14.33
CA ASP A 397 -13.03 -24.61 13.87
C ASP A 397 -11.84 -24.07 14.67
N PHE A 398 -11.80 -22.77 14.94
CA PHE A 398 -10.78 -22.14 15.78
C PHE A 398 -10.74 -22.79 17.16
N ALA A 399 -11.89 -23.08 17.76
CA ALA A 399 -11.97 -23.80 19.03
C ALA A 399 -11.35 -25.19 18.95
N SER A 400 -11.63 -25.95 17.88
CA SER A 400 -11.00 -27.26 17.66
C SER A 400 -9.49 -27.15 17.46
N LEU A 401 -9.03 -26.09 16.79
CA LEU A 401 -7.63 -25.88 16.46
C LEU A 401 -6.77 -25.52 17.66
N ILE A 402 -7.24 -24.62 18.50
CA ILE A 402 -6.45 -24.21 19.67
C ILE A 402 -6.37 -25.31 20.71
N GLN A 403 -7.31 -26.27 20.74
CA GLN A 403 -7.19 -27.45 21.60
C GLN A 403 -5.93 -28.28 21.30
N GLY A 404 -5.44 -28.24 20.05
CA GLY A 404 -4.16 -28.83 19.65
C GLY A 404 -2.93 -28.08 20.19
N CYS A 405 -3.10 -26.87 20.72
CA CYS A 405 -2.04 -25.98 21.20
C CYS A 405 -2.12 -25.74 22.73
N PRO A 406 -1.84 -26.76 23.58
CA PRO A 406 -2.03 -26.68 25.04
C PRO A 406 -1.12 -25.67 25.76
N HIS A 407 -0.12 -25.12 25.09
CA HIS A 407 0.83 -24.15 25.63
C HIS A 407 0.57 -22.70 25.20
N LEU A 408 -0.54 -22.45 24.51
CA LEU A 408 -0.89 -21.13 24.00
C LEU A 408 -1.21 -20.16 25.15
N ILE A 409 -0.46 -19.06 25.25
CA ILE A 409 -0.59 -18.06 26.33
C ILE A 409 -0.72 -16.62 25.81
N ASP A 410 -0.36 -16.36 24.57
CA ASP A 410 -0.36 -15.02 23.98
C ASP A 410 -1.05 -15.05 22.60
N ILE A 411 -2.21 -14.40 22.49
CA ILE A 411 -2.92 -14.25 21.22
C ILE A 411 -2.93 -12.77 20.89
N LYS A 412 -2.30 -12.38 19.78
CA LYS A 412 -2.18 -10.99 19.36
C LYS A 412 -3.15 -10.67 18.23
N TRP A 413 -4.01 -9.68 18.52
CA TRP A 413 -4.86 -8.97 17.57
C TRP A 413 -5.89 -9.83 16.86
N VAL A 414 -6.68 -10.59 17.61
CA VAL A 414 -7.89 -11.21 17.05
C VAL A 414 -8.80 -10.10 16.55
N GLN A 415 -8.90 -9.96 15.23
CA GLN A 415 -9.82 -9.03 14.61
C GLN A 415 -11.23 -9.59 14.78
N MET A 416 -12.06 -8.82 15.46
CA MET A 416 -13.50 -9.09 15.54
C MET A 416 -14.10 -8.43 14.31
N ASP A 417 -14.40 -9.25 13.29
CA ASP A 417 -14.82 -8.80 11.95
C ASP A 417 -15.88 -7.70 11.95
N ARG A 418 -15.86 -6.94 10.85
CA ARG A 418 -16.80 -5.88 10.53
C ARG A 418 -18.19 -6.47 10.51
N ILE A 419 -18.91 -6.24 11.59
CA ILE A 419 -20.26 -6.77 11.72
C ILE A 419 -21.09 -6.20 10.58
N GLU A 420 -21.80 -7.06 9.86
CA GLU A 420 -22.87 -6.64 8.96
C GLU A 420 -23.96 -5.90 9.79
N MET A 421 -24.99 -5.31 9.19
CA MET A 421 -25.75 -4.21 9.82
C MET A 421 -26.35 -4.45 11.24
N ASP A 422 -26.40 -5.69 11.76
CA ASP A 422 -26.81 -6.05 13.14
C ASP A 422 -25.66 -6.39 14.11
N GLY A 423 -24.73 -5.44 14.19
CA GLY A 423 -23.55 -5.28 15.06
C GLY A 423 -23.32 -6.18 16.28
N SER A 424 -24.13 -5.94 17.30
CA SER A 424 -23.72 -6.17 18.69
C SER A 424 -23.84 -7.62 19.12
N HIS A 425 -24.81 -8.34 18.58
CA HIS A 425 -25.04 -9.74 18.87
C HIS A 425 -23.86 -10.62 18.43
N GLU A 426 -23.35 -10.39 17.22
CA GLU A 426 -22.22 -11.15 16.67
C GLU A 426 -20.96 -10.98 17.51
N PHE A 427 -20.69 -9.77 18.01
CA PHE A 427 -19.53 -9.52 18.88
C PHE A 427 -19.63 -10.28 20.20
N ALA A 428 -20.78 -10.25 20.88
CA ALA A 428 -20.99 -10.99 22.12
C ALA A 428 -20.89 -12.51 21.89
N LEU A 429 -21.39 -13.01 20.76
CA LEU A 429 -21.24 -14.40 20.34
C LEU A 429 -19.77 -14.77 20.13
N LYS A 430 -18.97 -13.92 19.46
CA LYS A 430 -17.53 -14.14 19.28
C LYS A 430 -16.78 -14.23 20.60
N LEU A 431 -17.10 -13.36 21.57
CA LEU A 431 -16.51 -13.42 22.91
C LEU A 431 -16.86 -14.74 23.62
N GLY A 432 -18.12 -15.19 23.51
CA GLY A 432 -18.58 -16.46 24.07
C GLY A 432 -17.84 -17.65 23.47
N LYS A 433 -17.73 -17.71 22.14
CA LYS A 433 -16.96 -18.73 21.42
C LYS A 433 -15.48 -18.71 21.80
N LEU A 434 -14.86 -17.52 21.85
CA LEU A 434 -13.45 -17.37 22.22
C LEU A 434 -13.17 -17.87 23.64
N LYS A 435 -14.04 -17.54 24.61
CA LYS A 435 -13.96 -18.13 25.95
C LYS A 435 -14.09 -19.65 25.88
N ARG A 436 -15.15 -20.18 25.25
CA ARG A 436 -15.42 -21.63 25.17
C ARG A 436 -14.23 -22.40 24.59
N ALA A 437 -13.54 -21.80 23.64
CA ALA A 437 -12.34 -22.34 23.02
C ALA A 437 -11.13 -22.36 23.98
N LEU A 438 -10.89 -21.25 24.70
CA LEU A 438 -9.68 -21.07 25.52
C LEU A 438 -9.79 -21.65 26.93
N ASP A 439 -10.98 -21.63 27.52
CA ASP A 439 -11.23 -22.04 28.90
C ASP A 439 -10.74 -23.48 29.21
N PRO A 440 -10.96 -24.49 28.34
CA PRO A 440 -10.43 -25.84 28.55
C PRO A 440 -8.90 -25.91 28.63
N ILE A 441 -8.18 -24.95 28.06
CA ILE A 441 -6.72 -24.89 28.05
C ILE A 441 -6.24 -24.06 29.22
N TRP A 442 -6.79 -22.85 29.36
CA TRP A 442 -6.31 -21.82 30.28
C TRP A 442 -6.71 -22.05 31.73
N SER A 443 -7.77 -22.81 31.97
CA SER A 443 -8.21 -23.20 33.31
C SER A 443 -7.51 -24.46 33.84
N LYS A 444 -6.62 -25.09 33.06
CA LYS A 444 -5.80 -26.22 33.53
C LYS A 444 -4.79 -25.75 34.58
N ASP A 445 -4.49 -26.63 35.56
CA ASP A 445 -3.53 -26.34 36.63
C ASP A 445 -2.14 -25.95 36.10
N SER A 446 -1.72 -26.52 34.96
CA SER A 446 -0.44 -26.17 34.31
C SER A 446 -0.33 -24.72 33.84
N LEU A 447 -1.46 -24.02 33.66
CA LEU A 447 -1.50 -22.63 33.22
C LEU A 447 -2.15 -21.68 34.24
N LYS A 448 -2.66 -22.18 35.37
CA LYS A 448 -3.42 -21.38 36.36
C LYS A 448 -2.69 -20.12 36.82
N ASP A 449 -1.38 -20.20 37.02
CA ASP A 449 -0.54 -19.09 37.50
C ASP A 449 0.28 -18.39 36.41
N VAL A 450 0.13 -18.82 35.15
CA VAL A 450 0.82 -18.20 34.02
C VAL A 450 0.05 -16.97 33.57
N GLU A 451 0.74 -15.85 33.39
CA GLU A 451 0.17 -14.63 32.81
C GLU A 451 -0.19 -14.86 31.34
N LYS A 452 -1.41 -14.49 30.96
CA LYS A 452 -1.95 -14.69 29.61
C LYS A 452 -2.28 -13.35 28.98
N ARG A 453 -2.32 -13.31 27.66
CA ARG A 453 -2.67 -12.11 26.93
C ARG A 453 -3.54 -12.38 25.72
N ILE A 454 -4.58 -11.57 25.56
CA ILE A 454 -5.37 -11.48 24.32
C ILE A 454 -5.33 -10.03 23.86
N GLY A 455 -4.82 -9.80 22.65
CA GLY A 455 -5.06 -8.57 21.91
C GLY A 455 -6.32 -8.71 21.07
N LEU A 456 -7.29 -7.83 21.27
CA LEU A 456 -8.51 -7.73 20.48
C LEU A 456 -8.45 -6.48 19.60
N GLU A 457 -8.62 -6.68 18.30
CA GLU A 457 -8.83 -5.59 17.34
C GLU A 457 -10.32 -5.41 17.08
N PHE A 458 -10.86 -4.32 17.61
CA PHE A 458 -12.24 -3.93 17.37
C PHE A 458 -12.34 -3.21 16.03
N SER A 459 -13.06 -3.82 15.09
CA SER A 459 -13.41 -3.20 13.80
C SER A 459 -14.93 -2.96 13.65
N GLY A 460 -15.65 -2.98 14.78
CA GLY A 460 -17.10 -2.84 14.83
C GLY A 460 -17.57 -1.39 14.94
N ARG A 461 -18.91 -1.22 14.97
CA ARG A 461 -19.53 0.09 15.22
C ARG A 461 -19.89 0.27 16.69
N ILE A 462 -19.59 1.45 17.21
CA ILE A 462 -20.25 1.99 18.40
C ILE A 462 -21.63 2.46 17.96
N PHE A 463 -22.58 1.53 18.05
CA PHE A 463 -23.99 1.84 17.92
C PHE A 463 -24.49 2.57 19.14
N VAL A 464 -25.51 3.40 18.95
CA VAL A 464 -26.30 3.93 20.05
C VAL A 464 -27.75 3.43 19.94
N PRO A 465 -28.33 2.78 20.99
CA PRO A 465 -27.72 2.52 22.28
C PRO A 465 -26.53 1.56 22.19
N PHE A 466 -25.36 2.05 22.61
CA PHE A 466 -24.25 1.20 22.91
C PHE A 466 -24.78 0.39 24.08
N THR A 467 -24.42 -0.87 24.16
CA THR A 467 -24.47 -1.59 25.44
C THR A 467 -25.70 -2.40 25.85
N HIS A 468 -26.89 -2.38 25.22
CA HIS A 468 -27.88 -3.36 25.72
C HIS A 468 -27.41 -4.80 25.45
N GLU A 469 -27.06 -5.15 24.21
CA GLU A 469 -26.63 -6.51 23.89
C GLU A 469 -25.20 -6.81 24.35
N LEU A 470 -24.30 -5.83 24.32
CA LEU A 470 -22.93 -6.00 24.80
C LEU A 470 -22.85 -6.17 26.33
N LEU A 471 -23.79 -5.57 27.10
CA LEU A 471 -23.86 -5.77 28.56
C LEU A 471 -24.78 -6.91 28.94
N HIS A 472 -25.84 -7.11 28.17
CA HIS A 472 -26.95 -8.01 28.48
C HIS A 472 -27.27 -8.85 27.24
N SER A 473 -26.35 -9.76 26.93
CA SER A 473 -26.62 -10.82 25.96
C SER A 473 -27.82 -11.63 26.44
N ARG A 474 -28.80 -11.82 25.56
CA ARG A 474 -29.96 -12.71 25.81
C ARG A 474 -29.72 -14.13 25.31
N ASP A 475 -28.74 -14.29 24.43
CA ASP A 475 -28.39 -15.59 23.85
C ASP A 475 -27.47 -16.35 24.83
N PRO A 476 -27.82 -17.60 25.21
CA PRO A 476 -27.00 -18.42 26.10
C PRO A 476 -25.58 -18.69 25.57
N ASP A 477 -25.37 -18.63 24.26
CA ASP A 477 -24.07 -18.83 23.63
C ASP A 477 -23.24 -17.55 23.50
N ALA A 478 -23.87 -16.39 23.67
CA ALA A 478 -23.22 -15.10 23.61
C ALA A 478 -22.86 -14.58 25.01
N MET A 479 -21.63 -14.11 25.14
CA MET A 479 -21.09 -13.62 26.41
C MET A 479 -21.08 -12.10 26.42
N SER A 480 -21.65 -11.51 27.46
CA SER A 480 -21.53 -10.06 27.67
C SER A 480 -20.08 -9.66 27.92
N LEU A 481 -19.73 -8.45 27.53
CA LEU A 481 -18.38 -7.92 27.71
C LEU A 481 -17.95 -7.89 29.20
N PRO A 482 -18.79 -7.48 30.18
CA PRO A 482 -18.43 -7.61 31.59
C PRO A 482 -18.10 -9.06 31.99
N ALA A 483 -18.94 -10.03 31.61
CA ALA A 483 -18.70 -11.43 31.92
C ALA A 483 -17.42 -11.96 31.28
N PHE A 484 -17.09 -11.51 30.06
CA PHE A 484 -15.82 -11.83 29.40
C PHE A 484 -14.61 -11.25 30.14
N LEU A 485 -14.69 -10.00 30.60
CA LEU A 485 -13.62 -9.36 31.37
C LEU A 485 -13.42 -10.04 32.73
N ASP A 486 -14.50 -10.43 33.40
CA ASP A 486 -14.45 -11.18 34.66
C ASP A 486 -13.81 -12.55 34.46
N TRP A 487 -14.18 -13.27 33.39
CA TRP A 487 -13.52 -14.52 33.01
C TRP A 487 -12.04 -14.30 32.73
N ALA A 488 -11.67 -13.32 31.91
CA ALA A 488 -10.28 -13.02 31.58
C ALA A 488 -9.45 -12.75 32.86
N ALA A 489 -9.99 -11.96 33.79
CA ALA A 489 -9.36 -11.71 35.07
C ALA A 489 -9.19 -13.00 35.90
N SER A 490 -10.21 -13.88 35.92
CA SER A 490 -10.17 -15.15 36.66
C SER A 490 -9.06 -16.10 36.19
N VAL A 491 -8.70 -16.03 34.91
CA VAL A 491 -7.61 -16.83 34.31
C VAL A 491 -6.29 -16.05 34.21
N LYS A 492 -6.13 -14.91 34.90
CA LYS A 492 -4.93 -14.04 34.83
C LYS A 492 -4.58 -13.60 33.40
N CYS A 493 -5.61 -13.32 32.59
CA CYS A 493 -5.47 -12.83 31.23
C CYS A 493 -5.60 -11.30 31.16
N THR A 494 -4.59 -10.65 30.61
CA THR A 494 -4.63 -9.24 30.24
C THR A 494 -5.26 -9.09 28.86
N ILE A 495 -6.25 -8.21 28.73
CA ILE A 495 -6.89 -7.89 27.45
C ILE A 495 -6.35 -6.55 26.94
N ASP A 496 -5.65 -6.61 25.81
CA ASP A 496 -5.23 -5.43 25.06
C ASP A 496 -6.29 -5.09 24.01
N TRP A 497 -6.66 -3.82 23.93
CA TRP A 497 -7.64 -3.34 22.96
C TRP A 497 -6.95 -2.42 21.95
N LYS A 498 -7.29 -2.58 20.68
CA LYS A 498 -7.05 -1.54 19.67
C LYS A 498 -8.24 -1.46 18.73
N ALA A 499 -8.36 -0.32 18.08
CA ALA A 499 -9.18 -0.19 16.88
C ALA A 499 -8.27 0.40 15.79
N SER A 500 -8.32 -0.13 14.58
CA SER A 500 -7.77 0.55 13.40
C SER A 500 -8.75 1.59 12.89
N ARG A 501 -10.05 1.28 12.98
CA ARG A 501 -11.17 2.10 12.54
C ARG A 501 -12.24 2.12 13.63
N MET A 502 -12.86 3.28 13.84
CA MET A 502 -13.98 3.45 14.76
C MET A 502 -15.22 4.00 14.06
N ASP A 503 -16.32 3.25 14.10
CA ASP A 503 -17.60 3.71 13.58
C ASP A 503 -18.47 4.25 14.73
N ILE A 504 -18.96 5.47 14.61
CA ILE A 504 -19.87 6.15 15.52
C ILE A 504 -21.21 6.27 14.81
N ASP A 505 -22.22 5.58 15.33
CA ASP A 505 -23.53 5.57 14.69
C ASP A 505 -24.50 6.56 15.35
N CYS A 506 -24.71 7.70 14.67
CA CYS A 506 -25.74 8.70 14.96
C CYS A 506 -26.90 8.64 13.96
N SER A 507 -27.01 7.60 13.11
CA SER A 507 -28.06 7.47 12.10
C SER A 507 -29.42 7.08 12.68
N ARG A 508 -29.42 6.45 13.86
CA ARG A 508 -30.63 5.94 14.52
C ARG A 508 -31.47 7.04 15.16
N ASP A 509 -32.76 6.99 14.90
CA ASP A 509 -33.75 7.91 15.48
C ASP A 509 -34.17 7.49 16.89
N LEU A 510 -33.34 7.81 17.88
CA LEU A 510 -33.63 7.53 19.28
C LEU A 510 -34.43 8.66 19.91
N VAL A 511 -35.41 8.31 20.76
CA VAL A 511 -36.12 9.31 21.58
C VAL A 511 -35.15 10.04 22.52
N ILE A 512 -34.20 9.30 23.12
CA ILE A 512 -33.17 9.83 24.01
C ILE A 512 -31.86 9.11 23.69
N SER A 513 -30.79 9.88 23.48
CA SER A 513 -29.45 9.33 23.35
C SER A 513 -28.97 8.88 24.74
N PRO A 514 -28.64 7.60 24.94
CA PRO A 514 -28.16 7.12 26.22
C PRO A 514 -26.81 7.74 26.60
N PRO A 515 -26.56 7.87 27.92
CA PRO A 515 -25.29 8.36 28.42
C PRO A 515 -24.15 7.39 28.08
N ALA A 516 -22.93 7.90 28.09
CA ALA A 516 -21.73 7.12 27.92
C ALA A 516 -21.59 6.07 29.03
N PRO A 517 -21.08 4.86 28.71
CA PRO A 517 -20.82 3.85 29.72
C PRO A 517 -19.73 4.32 30.70
N THR A 518 -19.73 3.74 31.89
CA THR A 518 -18.74 4.01 32.95
C THR A 518 -17.87 2.77 33.22
N GLY A 519 -16.88 2.90 34.11
CA GLY A 519 -16.07 1.77 34.57
C GLY A 519 -15.14 1.16 33.51
N PRO A 520 -14.91 -0.17 33.54
CA PRO A 520 -13.98 -0.86 32.63
C PRO A 520 -14.29 -0.67 31.14
N ILE A 521 -15.57 -0.54 30.78
CA ILE A 521 -16.01 -0.35 29.40
C ILE A 521 -15.66 1.04 28.90
N ALA A 522 -15.83 2.08 29.73
CA ALA A 522 -15.39 3.42 29.41
C ALA A 522 -13.87 3.47 29.13
N LYS A 523 -13.08 2.76 29.95
CA LYS A 523 -11.63 2.62 29.76
C LYS A 523 -11.31 1.92 28.43
N MET A 524 -12.02 0.84 28.10
CA MET A 524 -11.88 0.14 26.82
C MET A 524 -12.15 1.07 25.63
N ILE A 525 -13.29 1.76 25.61
CA ILE A 525 -13.65 2.71 24.52
C ILE A 525 -12.59 3.78 24.35
N LYS A 526 -12.10 4.34 25.45
CA LYS A 526 -11.05 5.37 25.43
C LYS A 526 -9.75 4.84 24.80
N ILE A 527 -9.35 3.61 25.12
CA ILE A 527 -8.18 2.97 24.52
C ILE A 527 -8.40 2.78 23.02
N MET A 528 -9.55 2.25 22.61
CA MET A 528 -9.88 2.05 21.18
C MET A 528 -9.87 3.37 20.41
N CYS A 529 -10.52 4.42 20.92
CA CYS A 529 -10.53 5.73 20.27
C CYS A 529 -9.11 6.32 20.14
N SER A 530 -8.26 6.16 21.17
CA SER A 530 -6.87 6.65 21.13
C SER A 530 -5.96 5.89 20.16
N THR A 531 -6.39 4.71 19.69
CA THR A 531 -5.62 3.86 18.77
C THR A 531 -6.14 3.92 17.33
N ALA A 532 -7.41 4.30 17.12
CA ALA A 532 -8.03 4.41 15.81
C ALA A 532 -7.32 5.40 14.89
N HIS A 533 -7.13 4.99 13.64
CA HIS A 533 -6.58 5.78 12.55
C HIS A 533 -7.67 6.38 11.66
N ASP A 534 -8.81 5.69 11.57
CA ASP A 534 -9.97 6.10 10.79
C ASP A 534 -11.21 6.22 11.69
N VAL A 535 -12.02 7.24 11.46
CA VAL A 535 -13.30 7.44 12.15
C VAL A 535 -14.40 7.52 11.11
N PHE A 536 -15.47 6.76 11.31
CA PHE A 536 -16.67 6.81 10.49
C PHE A 536 -17.80 7.37 11.36
N LEU A 537 -18.47 8.41 10.91
CA LEU A 537 -19.62 8.99 11.57
C LEU A 537 -20.85 8.77 10.69
N TRP A 538 -21.72 7.86 11.10
CA TRP A 538 -22.99 7.63 10.42
C TRP A 538 -23.99 8.65 10.92
N CYS A 539 -24.59 9.41 10.02
CA CYS A 539 -25.49 10.51 10.33
C CYS A 539 -26.95 10.16 9.97
N GLY A 540 -27.92 10.91 10.49
CA GLY A 540 -29.35 10.76 10.10
C GLY A 540 -30.35 10.79 11.26
N GLY A 541 -29.88 10.53 12.47
CA GLY A 541 -30.69 10.32 13.67
C GLY A 541 -30.45 11.36 14.75
N LYS A 542 -30.31 10.92 16.00
CA LYS A 542 -30.10 11.80 17.17
C LYS A 542 -28.61 11.85 17.54
N PRO A 543 -28.02 13.04 17.82
CA PRO A 543 -26.62 13.13 18.23
C PRO A 543 -26.38 12.41 19.56
N LEU A 544 -25.16 11.93 19.75
CA LEU A 544 -24.74 11.30 21.00
C LEU A 544 -24.84 12.26 22.19
N ASP A 545 -25.12 11.69 23.37
CA ASP A 545 -25.16 12.43 24.62
C ASP A 545 -23.80 13.10 24.92
N GLN A 546 -23.83 14.24 25.62
CA GLN A 546 -22.64 15.03 25.94
C GLN A 546 -21.60 14.25 26.77
N SER A 547 -22.02 13.26 27.56
CA SER A 547 -21.11 12.42 28.35
C SER A 547 -20.12 11.60 27.51
N TRP A 548 -20.38 11.39 26.21
CA TRP A 548 -19.46 10.70 25.29
C TRP A 548 -18.21 11.49 24.94
N ALA A 549 -18.22 12.82 25.09
CA ALA A 549 -17.12 13.69 24.70
C ALA A 549 -15.79 13.29 25.36
N GLY A 550 -15.82 12.89 26.64
CA GLY A 550 -14.61 12.50 27.37
C GLY A 550 -14.01 11.16 26.95
N LEU A 551 -14.78 10.30 26.29
CA LEU A 551 -14.35 8.96 25.85
C LEU A 551 -13.90 8.94 24.39
N LEU A 552 -14.58 9.71 23.53
CA LEU A 552 -14.37 9.75 22.10
C LEU A 552 -13.34 10.84 21.73
N VAL A 553 -12.08 10.54 22.04
CA VAL A 553 -10.92 11.38 21.69
C VAL A 553 -9.96 10.57 20.81
N PHE A 554 -9.82 10.98 19.56
CA PHE A 554 -9.14 10.23 18.50
C PHE A 554 -7.79 10.85 18.17
N THR A 555 -6.82 10.65 19.07
CA THR A 555 -5.50 11.28 18.95
C THR A 555 -4.65 10.75 17.80
N LYS A 556 -4.95 9.56 17.26
CA LYS A 556 -4.23 8.97 16.11
C LYS A 556 -5.01 9.01 14.80
N ALA A 557 -6.26 9.47 14.83
CA ALA A 557 -7.08 9.50 13.65
C ALA A 557 -6.58 10.55 12.66
N THR A 558 -6.45 10.13 11.40
CA THR A 558 -6.04 10.99 10.30
C THR A 558 -7.10 11.11 9.22
N CYS A 559 -8.07 10.19 9.21
CA CYS A 559 -9.20 10.17 8.30
C CYS A 559 -10.53 10.21 9.09
N LEU A 560 -11.43 11.10 8.68
CA LEU A 560 -12.83 11.11 9.10
C LEU A 560 -13.70 10.87 7.87
N MET A 561 -14.57 9.87 7.91
CA MET A 561 -15.61 9.64 6.91
C MET A 561 -16.96 9.92 7.55
N MET A 562 -17.80 10.72 6.92
CA MET A 562 -19.17 10.95 7.33
C MET A 562 -20.10 10.30 6.30
N VAL A 563 -21.03 9.48 6.76
CA VAL A 563 -21.92 8.67 5.91
C VAL A 563 -23.36 9.08 6.18
N ASP A 564 -24.24 8.88 5.20
CA ASP A 564 -25.68 9.16 5.28
C ASP A 564 -26.04 10.64 5.50
N LEU A 565 -25.29 11.55 4.87
CA LEU A 565 -25.56 12.99 4.92
C LEU A 565 -26.78 13.43 4.09
N SER A 566 -27.67 12.51 3.72
CA SER A 566 -28.76 12.71 2.77
C SER A 566 -29.91 13.61 3.26
N SER A 567 -29.84 14.19 4.46
CA SER A 567 -30.92 15.02 5.01
C SER A 567 -30.41 16.15 5.91
N SER A 568 -31.15 17.25 6.00
CA SER A 568 -30.91 18.32 7.00
C SER A 568 -30.87 17.76 8.42
N ARG A 569 -31.71 16.75 8.68
CA ARG A 569 -31.68 15.96 9.91
C ARG A 569 -30.33 15.29 10.15
N ALA A 570 -29.73 14.68 9.12
CA ALA A 570 -28.42 14.05 9.23
C ALA A 570 -27.34 15.04 9.69
N LEU A 571 -27.41 16.27 9.21
CA LEU A 571 -26.47 17.32 9.59
C LEU A 571 -26.62 17.74 11.07
N SER A 572 -27.85 17.77 11.58
CA SER A 572 -28.11 17.99 13.01
C SER A 572 -27.74 16.79 13.91
N SER A 573 -27.47 15.61 13.34
CA SER A 573 -27.06 14.42 14.10
C SER A 573 -25.58 14.43 14.51
N VAL A 574 -24.79 15.38 14.01
CA VAL A 574 -23.40 15.57 14.40
C VAL A 574 -23.35 16.09 15.85
N PRO A 575 -22.70 15.39 16.79
CA PRO A 575 -22.64 15.84 18.18
C PRO A 575 -21.88 17.18 18.31
N GLN A 576 -22.47 18.15 19.00
CA GLN A 576 -21.88 19.50 19.14
C GLN A 576 -20.48 19.48 19.78
N TRP A 577 -20.23 18.57 20.73
CA TRP A 577 -18.92 18.43 21.34
C TRP A 577 -17.84 18.00 20.35
N MET A 578 -18.18 17.35 19.24
CA MET A 578 -17.22 16.96 18.21
C MET A 578 -16.64 18.19 17.48
N ALA A 579 -17.37 19.30 17.45
CA ALA A 579 -16.92 20.59 16.94
C ALA A 579 -16.22 21.46 18.01
N ALA A 580 -15.92 20.92 19.20
CA ALA A 580 -15.20 21.68 20.23
C ALA A 580 -13.75 21.95 19.81
N LYS A 581 -13.33 23.21 19.91
CA LYS A 581 -11.94 23.61 19.70
C LYS A 581 -11.10 23.34 20.95
N SER A 582 -9.82 23.06 20.72
CA SER A 582 -8.81 22.92 21.77
C SER A 582 -8.34 24.30 22.21
N ASP A 583 -8.36 24.56 23.52
CA ASP A 583 -7.90 25.82 24.10
C ASP A 583 -6.40 26.11 23.81
N THR A 584 -5.60 25.06 23.57
CA THR A 584 -4.15 25.19 23.39
C THR A 584 -3.72 25.30 21.94
N THR A 585 -4.44 24.65 21.01
CA THR A 585 -4.05 24.60 19.59
C THR A 585 -4.98 25.35 18.67
N GLY A 586 -6.20 25.69 19.12
CA GLY A 586 -7.26 26.28 18.27
C GLY A 586 -7.91 25.29 17.29
N GLY A 587 -7.28 24.14 17.02
CA GLY A 587 -7.83 23.06 16.20
C GLY A 587 -8.86 22.20 16.94
N ASN A 588 -9.38 21.17 16.26
CA ASN A 588 -10.37 20.26 16.84
C ASN A 588 -9.83 19.51 18.08
N ARG A 589 -10.57 19.53 19.21
CA ARG A 589 -10.18 18.85 20.46
C ARG A 589 -10.26 17.33 20.39
N HIS A 590 -11.25 16.80 19.70
CA HIS A 590 -11.58 15.37 19.67
C HIS A 590 -10.92 14.64 18.48
N LEU A 591 -10.60 15.39 17.42
CA LEU A 591 -10.07 14.92 16.15
C LEU A 591 -8.85 15.77 15.72
N PRO A 592 -7.80 15.90 16.56
CA PRO A 592 -6.74 16.90 16.39
C PRO A 592 -5.80 16.66 15.20
N ASN A 593 -5.82 15.47 14.60
CA ASN A 593 -4.89 15.05 13.55
C ASN A 593 -5.57 14.70 12.22
N ILE A 594 -6.84 15.09 12.04
CA ILE A 594 -7.56 14.85 10.79
C ILE A 594 -6.91 15.65 9.66
N THR A 595 -6.48 14.91 8.64
CA THR A 595 -5.87 15.45 7.41
C THR A 595 -6.67 15.09 6.16
N THR A 596 -7.54 14.08 6.26
CA THR A 596 -8.44 13.60 5.21
C THR A 596 -9.87 13.58 5.74
N LEU A 597 -10.79 14.19 5.00
CA LEU A 597 -12.22 14.17 5.28
C LEU A 597 -12.95 13.63 4.05
N ASP A 598 -13.85 12.68 4.25
CA ASP A 598 -14.73 12.16 3.21
C ASP A 598 -16.19 12.33 3.64
N LEU A 599 -16.98 13.04 2.85
CA LEU A 599 -18.40 13.28 3.10
C LEU A 599 -19.18 12.50 2.04
N ASP A 600 -19.77 11.38 2.44
CA ASP A 600 -20.61 10.55 1.61
C ASP A 600 -22.08 10.74 1.99
N THR A 601 -22.91 11.10 1.01
CA THR A 601 -24.36 11.25 1.23
C THR A 601 -25.10 9.91 1.27
N GLY A 602 -24.41 8.79 0.97
CA GLY A 602 -24.98 7.44 0.96
C GLY A 602 -25.78 7.19 -0.31
N ASP A 603 -25.26 6.34 -1.20
CA ASP A 603 -25.97 5.82 -2.39
C ASP A 603 -26.01 4.30 -2.33
N ASP A 604 -26.63 3.77 -1.27
CA ASP A 604 -26.65 2.32 -1.00
C ASP A 604 -27.64 1.56 -1.92
N GLY A 605 -28.18 2.21 -2.96
CA GLY A 605 -29.14 1.61 -3.89
C GLY A 605 -30.50 1.19 -3.28
N ARG A 606 -30.68 1.25 -1.95
CA ARG A 606 -31.85 0.74 -1.20
C ARG A 606 -32.92 1.78 -0.85
N GLY A 607 -33.17 2.74 -1.74
CA GLY A 607 -34.33 3.65 -1.61
C GLY A 607 -33.92 5.08 -1.29
N ARG A 608 -34.29 5.98 -2.20
CA ARG A 608 -33.67 7.30 -2.40
C ARG A 608 -34.27 8.35 -1.47
N ARG A 609 -33.44 9.05 -0.70
CA ARG A 609 -33.83 10.29 -0.02
C ARG A 609 -32.97 11.44 -0.54
N ARG A 610 -33.60 12.48 -1.05
CA ARG A 610 -32.93 13.71 -1.50
C ARG A 610 -32.44 14.48 -0.28
N LEU A 611 -31.23 15.07 -0.38
CA LEU A 611 -30.89 16.19 0.49
C LEU A 611 -31.95 17.27 0.29
N PRO A 612 -32.46 17.89 1.38
CA PRO A 612 -33.24 19.10 1.29
C PRO A 612 -32.44 20.17 0.54
N ASP A 613 -33.10 20.86 -0.38
CA ASP A 613 -32.50 21.94 -1.14
C ASP A 613 -32.24 23.19 -0.28
N ASP A 614 -32.76 23.23 0.96
CA ASP A 614 -32.55 24.32 1.89
C ASP A 614 -31.32 24.09 2.77
N ALA A 615 -30.41 25.06 2.77
CA ALA A 615 -29.21 25.07 3.61
C ALA A 615 -29.51 25.20 5.13
N THR A 616 -30.78 25.10 5.55
CA THR A 616 -31.16 25.24 6.95
C THR A 616 -30.77 23.97 7.72
N GLY A 617 -30.12 24.12 8.89
CA GLY A 617 -29.67 22.99 9.71
C GLY A 617 -28.24 22.49 9.46
N LEU A 618 -27.47 23.17 8.61
CA LEU A 618 -26.05 22.87 8.38
C LEU A 618 -25.12 23.33 9.52
N ASP A 619 -25.64 23.99 10.57
CA ASP A 619 -24.83 24.58 11.64
C ASP A 619 -23.92 23.57 12.34
N GLY A 620 -24.37 22.32 12.53
CA GLY A 620 -23.58 21.26 13.16
C GLY A 620 -22.38 20.84 12.31
N LEU A 621 -22.60 20.56 11.03
CA LEU A 621 -21.53 20.21 10.09
C LEU A 621 -20.59 21.40 9.84
N GLY A 622 -21.15 22.60 9.64
CA GLY A 622 -20.36 23.82 9.45
C GLY A 622 -19.46 24.13 10.64
N ALA A 623 -19.98 24.00 11.87
CA ALA A 623 -19.18 24.14 13.09
C ALA A 623 -18.05 23.11 13.16
N LEU A 624 -18.31 21.85 12.79
CA LEU A 624 -17.29 20.79 12.75
C LEU A 624 -16.21 21.10 11.70
N LEU A 625 -16.61 21.42 10.47
CA LEU A 625 -15.70 21.79 9.38
C LEU A 625 -14.81 22.97 9.76
N GLY A 626 -15.37 23.97 10.43
CA GLY A 626 -14.67 25.16 10.93
C GLY A 626 -13.63 24.90 12.03
N THR A 627 -13.43 23.65 12.44
CA THR A 627 -12.39 23.22 13.39
C THR A 627 -11.23 22.46 12.75
N PHE A 628 -11.30 22.09 11.47
CA PHE A 628 -10.28 21.29 10.79
C PHE A 628 -9.24 22.17 10.08
N ASP A 629 -8.36 22.79 10.87
CA ASP A 629 -7.26 23.63 10.37
C ASP A 629 -6.13 22.86 9.66
N ARG A 630 -6.00 21.55 9.95
CA ARG A 630 -5.00 20.63 9.36
C ARG A 630 -5.49 19.84 8.15
N LEU A 631 -6.70 20.10 7.67
CA LEU A 631 -7.27 19.37 6.55
C LEU A 631 -6.44 19.60 5.28
N THR A 632 -6.05 18.51 4.61
CA THR A 632 -5.28 18.55 3.36
C THR A 632 -5.99 17.87 2.20
N LYS A 633 -6.88 16.93 2.49
CA LYS A 633 -7.67 16.20 1.49
C LYS A 633 -9.14 16.26 1.88
N LEU A 634 -9.99 16.64 0.93
CA LEU A 634 -11.44 16.61 1.10
C LEU A 634 -12.05 15.81 -0.05
N SER A 635 -12.88 14.83 0.26
CA SER A 635 -13.72 14.10 -0.69
C SER A 635 -15.18 14.38 -0.35
N LEU A 636 -15.97 14.71 -1.37
CA LEU A 636 -17.40 14.97 -1.28
C LEU A 636 -18.09 14.03 -2.28
N GLY A 637 -18.56 12.89 -1.79
CA GLY A 637 -19.21 11.84 -2.58
C GLY A 637 -20.71 12.07 -2.77
N CYS A 638 -21.22 11.63 -3.92
CA CYS A 638 -22.66 11.45 -4.20
C CYS A 638 -23.56 12.68 -4.02
N LEU A 639 -23.02 13.90 -4.15
CA LEU A 639 -23.79 15.13 -3.91
C LEU A 639 -24.95 15.28 -4.91
N SER A 640 -26.12 15.69 -4.39
CA SER A 640 -27.30 16.02 -5.22
C SER A 640 -27.08 17.30 -6.03
N ASN A 641 -26.38 18.27 -5.46
CA ASN A 641 -26.01 19.53 -6.10
C ASN A 641 -24.59 19.99 -5.67
N LEU A 642 -23.93 20.78 -6.51
CA LEU A 642 -22.60 21.33 -6.24
C LEU A 642 -22.61 22.53 -5.28
N GLY A 643 -23.78 23.11 -5.01
CA GLY A 643 -23.95 24.15 -3.99
C GLY A 643 -23.58 23.66 -2.59
N VAL A 644 -23.89 22.39 -2.27
CA VAL A 644 -23.46 21.74 -1.02
C VAL A 644 -21.93 21.66 -0.94
N ALA A 645 -21.25 21.41 -2.06
CA ALA A 645 -19.79 21.41 -2.09
C ALA A 645 -19.22 22.80 -1.79
N ALA A 646 -19.77 23.84 -2.44
CA ALA A 646 -19.39 25.22 -2.18
C ALA A 646 -19.64 25.60 -0.72
N PHE A 647 -20.78 25.21 -0.16
CA PHE A 647 -21.08 25.43 1.26
C PHE A 647 -20.02 24.77 2.14
N CYS A 648 -19.76 23.47 1.98
CA CYS A 648 -18.77 22.76 2.81
C CYS A 648 -17.38 23.40 2.75
N LEU A 649 -16.94 23.81 1.56
CA LEU A 649 -15.66 24.50 1.36
C LEU A 649 -15.62 25.87 2.03
N SER A 650 -16.75 26.61 2.04
CA SER A 650 -16.85 27.91 2.71
C SER A 650 -16.81 27.84 4.23
N GLN A 651 -17.15 26.68 4.82
CA GLN A 651 -17.12 26.48 6.28
C GLN A 651 -15.73 26.13 6.80
N LEU A 652 -14.79 25.76 5.91
CA LEU A 652 -13.42 25.45 6.30
C LEU A 652 -12.68 26.72 6.74
N PRO A 653 -11.74 26.61 7.71
CA PRO A 653 -10.90 27.74 8.08
C PRO A 653 -10.14 28.29 6.85
N PRO A 654 -10.07 29.62 6.65
CA PRO A 654 -9.30 30.20 5.54
C PRO A 654 -7.80 29.85 5.59
N THR A 655 -7.29 29.44 6.76
CA THR A 655 -5.92 28.99 6.97
C THR A 655 -5.66 27.56 6.47
N ALA A 656 -6.70 26.79 6.17
CA ALA A 656 -6.57 25.44 5.65
C ALA A 656 -5.91 25.46 4.26
N LYS A 657 -4.99 24.52 4.04
CA LYS A 657 -4.24 24.36 2.78
C LYS A 657 -4.57 23.01 2.18
N LEU A 658 -5.60 22.98 1.35
CA LEU A 658 -6.07 21.76 0.71
C LEU A 658 -5.16 21.41 -0.47
N LYS A 659 -4.53 20.24 -0.39
CA LYS A 659 -3.73 19.66 -1.49
C LYS A 659 -4.63 19.12 -2.59
N SER A 660 -5.75 18.49 -2.20
CA SER A 660 -6.69 17.90 -3.16
C SER A 660 -8.13 17.96 -2.62
N VAL A 661 -9.05 18.40 -3.46
CA VAL A 661 -10.49 18.33 -3.23
C VAL A 661 -11.09 17.46 -4.33
N HIS A 662 -11.81 16.41 -3.98
CA HIS A 662 -12.53 15.55 -4.91
C HIS A 662 -14.03 15.74 -4.68
N VAL A 663 -14.78 16.07 -5.72
CA VAL A 663 -16.22 16.29 -5.67
C VAL A 663 -16.87 15.37 -6.67
N THR A 664 -17.77 14.53 -6.19
CA THR A 664 -18.56 13.64 -7.01
C THR A 664 -20.02 14.05 -6.88
N ALA A 665 -20.64 14.47 -7.98
CA ALA A 665 -22.06 14.81 -8.03
C ALA A 665 -22.82 13.77 -8.86
N SER A 666 -24.00 13.34 -8.41
CA SER A 666 -24.85 12.39 -9.12
C SER A 666 -26.09 13.09 -9.69
N ALA A 667 -26.59 12.67 -10.85
CA ALA A 667 -27.59 13.43 -11.63
C ALA A 667 -29.06 13.00 -11.55
N TRP A 668 -29.43 12.27 -10.51
CA TRP A 668 -30.66 11.48 -10.49
C TRP A 668 -31.96 12.28 -10.23
N ALA A 669 -31.92 13.61 -10.22
CA ALA A 669 -33.10 14.46 -9.98
C ALA A 669 -33.57 15.15 -11.27
N SER A 670 -34.36 14.43 -12.06
CA SER A 670 -34.97 14.87 -13.34
C SER A 670 -36.10 15.89 -13.19
N GLY A 671 -36.04 16.80 -12.21
CA GLY A 671 -37.10 17.77 -11.91
C GLY A 671 -36.58 19.20 -11.75
N SER A 672 -36.19 19.82 -12.87
CA SER A 672 -36.18 21.27 -13.17
C SER A 672 -35.98 22.29 -12.03
N SER A 673 -34.95 22.15 -11.20
CA SER A 673 -34.54 23.25 -10.33
C SER A 673 -33.44 24.03 -11.04
N GLU A 674 -33.69 25.32 -11.28
CA GLU A 674 -32.69 26.30 -11.72
C GLU A 674 -31.39 26.09 -10.94
N ALA A 675 -30.25 26.11 -11.62
CA ALA A 675 -28.95 26.03 -10.98
C ALA A 675 -28.88 27.11 -9.88
N GLN A 676 -29.04 26.70 -8.61
CA GLN A 676 -28.92 27.64 -7.51
C GLN A 676 -27.54 28.27 -7.60
N ALA A 677 -27.52 29.60 -7.69
CA ALA A 677 -26.28 30.36 -7.79
C ALA A 677 -25.37 29.95 -6.62
N VAL A 678 -24.14 29.56 -6.95
CA VAL A 678 -23.12 29.29 -5.94
C VAL A 678 -22.97 30.57 -5.12
N PRO A 679 -23.26 30.55 -3.81
CA PRO A 679 -23.23 31.76 -3.01
C PRO A 679 -21.82 32.36 -3.08
N GLU A 680 -21.73 33.66 -3.37
CA GLU A 680 -20.46 34.39 -3.40
C GLU A 680 -19.87 34.44 -1.98
N CYS A 681 -19.09 33.42 -1.60
CA CYS A 681 -18.31 33.45 -0.39
C CYS A 681 -16.97 34.11 -0.67
N THR A 682 -16.62 35.13 0.12
CA THR A 682 -15.35 35.84 -0.01
C THR A 682 -14.16 35.07 0.59
N ARG A 683 -14.39 33.90 1.19
CA ARG A 683 -13.38 33.19 2.00
C ARG A 683 -13.43 31.68 1.78
N TYR A 684 -12.87 31.23 0.66
CA TYR A 684 -12.51 29.83 0.47
C TYR A 684 -11.06 29.58 0.92
N PRO A 685 -10.73 28.36 1.43
CA PRO A 685 -9.35 27.98 1.70
C PRO A 685 -8.55 27.88 0.39
N HIS A 686 -7.22 27.88 0.51
CA HIS A 686 -6.36 27.64 -0.65
C HIS A 686 -6.49 26.18 -1.12
N ILE A 687 -6.88 25.97 -2.38
CA ILE A 687 -7.03 24.66 -3.01
C ILE A 687 -5.98 24.49 -4.12
N ALA A 688 -5.04 23.56 -3.94
CA ALA A 688 -4.03 23.27 -4.96
C ALA A 688 -4.60 22.48 -6.15
N SER A 689 -5.50 21.53 -5.88
CA SER A 689 -6.13 20.71 -6.91
C SER A 689 -7.59 20.42 -6.58
N LEU A 690 -8.47 20.64 -7.55
CA LEU A 690 -9.90 20.30 -7.48
C LEU A 690 -10.22 19.30 -8.59
N THR A 691 -10.80 18.17 -8.24
CA THR A 691 -11.37 17.20 -9.19
C THR A 691 -12.88 17.21 -9.02
N VAL A 692 -13.62 17.44 -10.10
CA VAL A 692 -15.09 17.37 -10.13
C VAL A 692 -15.50 16.26 -11.09
N LYS A 693 -16.17 15.23 -10.57
CA LYS A 693 -16.75 14.13 -11.35
C LYS A 693 -18.27 14.20 -11.29
N VAL A 694 -18.91 14.21 -12.46
CA VAL A 694 -20.36 14.17 -12.57
C VAL A 694 -20.79 12.79 -13.08
N HIS A 695 -21.46 12.02 -12.22
CA HIS A 695 -22.04 10.71 -12.58
C HIS A 695 -23.49 10.84 -13.04
N ASP A 696 -23.87 10.05 -14.05
CA ASP A 696 -25.24 9.86 -14.59
C ASP A 696 -25.96 11.09 -15.16
N GLY A 697 -25.24 12.15 -15.48
CA GLY A 697 -25.83 13.37 -16.03
C GLY A 697 -26.06 13.31 -17.52
N HIS A 698 -27.30 13.03 -17.95
CA HIS A 698 -27.80 13.46 -19.26
C HIS A 698 -27.84 15.00 -19.41
N THR A 699 -27.48 15.76 -18.36
CA THR A 699 -27.64 17.22 -18.32
C THR A 699 -26.31 17.96 -18.30
N THR A 700 -26.11 18.71 -19.37
CA THR A 700 -25.03 19.70 -19.60
C THR A 700 -24.85 20.67 -18.43
N ASP A 701 -25.95 21.00 -17.77
CA ASP A 701 -26.01 21.98 -16.67
C ASP A 701 -25.12 21.61 -15.47
N LYS A 702 -24.86 20.32 -15.24
CA LYS A 702 -24.04 19.87 -14.10
C LYS A 702 -22.54 20.05 -14.38
N VAL A 703 -22.10 19.86 -15.61
CA VAL A 703 -20.71 20.14 -16.01
C VAL A 703 -20.46 21.64 -15.93
N VAL A 704 -21.41 22.45 -16.41
CA VAL A 704 -21.39 23.92 -16.26
C VAL A 704 -21.37 24.34 -14.79
N SER A 705 -22.16 23.68 -13.94
CA SER A 705 -22.13 23.90 -12.48
C SER A 705 -20.78 23.53 -11.86
N GLY A 706 -20.06 22.55 -12.42
CA GLY A 706 -18.69 22.19 -12.05
C GLY A 706 -17.70 23.32 -12.33
N VAL A 707 -17.82 23.97 -13.49
CA VAL A 707 -17.03 25.15 -13.84
C VAL A 707 -17.38 26.32 -12.92
N ALA A 708 -18.67 26.56 -12.64
CA ALA A 708 -19.11 27.60 -11.71
C ALA A 708 -18.57 27.39 -10.28
N LEU A 709 -18.54 26.14 -9.79
CA LEU A 709 -17.91 25.80 -8.52
C LEU A 709 -16.41 26.12 -8.55
N ALA A 710 -15.71 25.72 -9.60
CA ALA A 710 -14.29 26.01 -9.76
C ALA A 710 -14.00 27.51 -9.82
N PHE A 711 -14.88 28.29 -10.46
CA PHE A 711 -14.77 29.75 -10.48
C PHE A 711 -14.91 30.36 -9.07
N ALA A 712 -15.88 29.89 -8.29
CA ALA A 712 -16.10 30.39 -6.93
C ALA A 712 -14.92 30.06 -6.02
N VAL A 713 -14.42 28.82 -6.06
CA VAL A 713 -13.39 28.33 -5.11
C VAL A 713 -11.95 28.58 -5.58
N ARG A 714 -11.77 28.86 -6.88
CA ARG A 714 -10.53 29.29 -7.53
C ARG A 714 -9.31 28.39 -7.28
N PRO A 715 -9.38 27.07 -7.57
CA PRO A 715 -8.26 26.16 -7.36
C PRO A 715 -7.08 26.47 -8.28
N ALA A 716 -5.87 26.03 -7.92
CA ALA A 716 -4.70 26.20 -8.80
C ALA A 716 -4.75 25.27 -10.03
N THR A 717 -5.25 24.04 -9.85
CA THR A 717 -5.51 23.07 -10.92
C THR A 717 -6.93 22.51 -10.79
N LEU A 718 -7.56 22.25 -11.93
CA LEU A 718 -8.91 21.71 -12.03
C LEU A 718 -8.92 20.50 -12.96
N SER A 719 -9.50 19.39 -12.51
CA SER A 719 -9.82 18.23 -13.34
C SER A 719 -11.34 18.06 -13.36
N LEU A 720 -11.94 18.16 -14.54
CA LEU A 720 -13.39 18.05 -14.72
C LEU A 720 -13.71 16.80 -15.53
N GLY A 721 -14.46 15.88 -14.94
CA GLY A 721 -14.87 14.63 -15.56
C GLY A 721 -16.38 14.45 -15.56
N GLY A 722 -16.93 13.86 -16.61
CA GLY A 722 -18.36 13.55 -16.69
C GLY A 722 -18.72 12.73 -17.92
N TYR A 723 -20.00 12.40 -18.05
CA TYR A 723 -20.56 11.81 -19.25
C TYR A 723 -21.49 12.83 -19.90
N VAL A 724 -21.44 12.97 -21.22
CA VAL A 724 -22.33 13.85 -21.98
C VAL A 724 -22.94 13.07 -23.14
N GLU A 725 -24.21 13.38 -23.42
CA GLU A 725 -24.95 12.76 -24.50
C GLU A 725 -24.29 13.01 -25.87
N PRO A 726 -24.33 12.01 -26.76
CA PRO A 726 -23.82 12.14 -28.11
C PRO A 726 -24.64 13.21 -28.85
N GLY A 727 -23.95 14.21 -29.42
CA GLY A 727 -24.60 15.33 -30.15
C GLY A 727 -24.52 16.69 -29.47
N SER A 728 -23.91 16.80 -28.29
CA SER A 728 -23.70 18.08 -27.57
C SER A 728 -22.22 18.55 -27.50
N PRO A 729 -21.45 18.59 -28.61
CA PRO A 729 -20.05 19.05 -28.58
C PRO A 729 -19.89 20.48 -28.08
N SER A 730 -20.95 21.30 -28.21
CA SER A 730 -20.99 22.67 -27.70
C SER A 730 -20.74 22.77 -26.19
N VAL A 731 -20.96 21.71 -25.41
CA VAL A 731 -20.86 21.76 -23.95
C VAL A 731 -19.41 21.76 -23.50
N VAL A 732 -18.57 20.94 -24.12
CA VAL A 732 -17.12 20.93 -23.85
C VAL A 732 -16.54 22.29 -24.22
N GLU A 733 -16.86 22.79 -25.41
CA GLU A 733 -16.43 24.11 -25.89
C GLU A 733 -16.92 25.22 -24.96
N GLN A 734 -18.19 25.22 -24.53
CA GLN A 734 -18.71 26.19 -23.57
C GLN A 734 -17.99 26.12 -22.22
N CYS A 735 -17.65 24.92 -21.73
CA CYS A 735 -16.92 24.77 -20.48
C CYS A 735 -15.48 25.30 -20.59
N ILE A 736 -14.81 25.05 -21.72
CA ILE A 736 -13.47 25.57 -22.02
C ILE A 736 -13.54 27.10 -22.14
N ASP A 737 -14.43 27.63 -22.96
CA ASP A 737 -14.62 29.07 -23.16
C ASP A 737 -14.90 29.78 -21.83
N GLN A 738 -15.74 29.19 -20.99
CA GLN A 738 -16.04 29.74 -19.66
C GLN A 738 -14.81 29.69 -18.76
N ALA A 739 -14.09 28.57 -18.72
CA ALA A 739 -12.86 28.45 -17.95
C ALA A 739 -11.78 29.45 -18.40
N GLU A 740 -11.64 29.69 -19.72
CA GLU A 740 -10.71 30.67 -20.29
C GLU A 740 -11.07 32.12 -19.90
N ARG A 741 -12.36 32.49 -19.98
CA ARG A 741 -12.84 33.79 -19.47
C ARG A 741 -12.50 33.99 -17.99
N ASP A 742 -12.47 32.89 -17.24
CA ASP A 742 -12.19 32.84 -15.82
C ASP A 742 -10.69 32.64 -15.50
N HIS A 743 -9.82 32.85 -16.48
CA HIS A 743 -8.36 32.76 -16.38
C HIS A 743 -7.83 31.34 -16.08
N TYR A 744 -8.44 30.32 -16.65
CA TYR A 744 -7.85 28.97 -16.74
C TYR A 744 -7.39 28.67 -18.15
N ALA A 745 -6.29 27.92 -18.28
CA ALA A 745 -5.81 27.38 -19.54
C ALA A 745 -6.01 25.86 -19.57
N LEU A 746 -6.42 25.33 -20.72
CA LEU A 746 -6.52 23.89 -20.96
C LEU A 746 -5.13 23.27 -21.05
N LEU A 747 -4.87 22.26 -20.21
CA LEU A 747 -3.64 21.46 -20.22
C LEU A 747 -3.80 20.20 -21.08
N ALA A 748 -4.90 19.48 -20.87
CA ALA A 748 -5.19 18.22 -21.56
C ALA A 748 -6.71 18.05 -21.74
N ASP A 749 -7.09 17.43 -22.84
CA ASP A 749 -8.44 16.96 -23.14
C ASP A 749 -8.34 15.47 -23.48
N ASP A 750 -8.59 14.63 -22.47
CA ASP A 750 -8.59 13.17 -22.57
C ASP A 750 -10.02 12.63 -22.79
N SER A 751 -10.88 13.42 -23.45
CA SER A 751 -12.28 13.05 -23.66
C SER A 751 -12.43 11.99 -24.75
N GLU A 752 -12.62 10.74 -24.34
CA GLU A 752 -12.78 9.57 -25.22
C GLU A 752 -14.24 9.32 -25.60
N ALA A 753 -14.45 8.90 -26.85
CA ALA A 753 -15.68 8.20 -27.24
C ALA A 753 -15.57 6.76 -26.71
N ILE A 754 -16.47 6.36 -25.82
CA ILE A 754 -16.56 4.96 -25.38
C ILE A 754 -17.04 4.14 -26.59
N GLY A 755 -16.34 3.05 -26.91
CA GLY A 755 -16.50 2.28 -28.14
C GLY A 755 -17.90 1.69 -28.37
N ASP A 756 -18.12 1.19 -29.60
CA ASP A 756 -19.38 0.79 -30.23
C ASP A 756 -20.13 -0.41 -29.58
N ASP A 757 -20.29 -0.43 -28.27
CA ASP A 757 -21.26 -1.34 -27.65
C ASP A 757 -22.67 -0.78 -27.97
N GLU A 758 -23.52 -1.57 -28.62
CA GLU A 758 -24.78 -1.21 -29.31
C GLU A 758 -25.86 -0.45 -28.49
N GLU A 759 -25.59 -0.12 -27.22
CA GLU A 759 -26.51 0.57 -26.32
C GLU A 759 -26.09 2.03 -26.04
N GLY A 760 -26.14 2.90 -27.05
CA GLY A 760 -26.17 4.37 -26.86
C GLY A 760 -24.88 5.01 -26.33
N LEU A 761 -24.12 5.62 -27.23
CA LEU A 761 -22.78 6.20 -27.02
C LEU A 761 -22.75 7.41 -26.05
N ASN A 762 -22.52 7.19 -24.75
CA ASN A 762 -22.11 8.28 -23.86
C ASN A 762 -20.66 8.68 -24.13
N ARG A 763 -20.39 9.96 -24.38
CA ARG A 763 -19.02 10.48 -24.49
C ARG A 763 -18.50 10.79 -23.09
N ARG A 764 -17.33 10.25 -22.74
CA ARG A 764 -16.66 10.57 -21.47
C ARG A 764 -15.87 11.87 -21.68
N ILE A 765 -16.16 12.87 -20.86
CA ILE A 765 -15.40 14.11 -20.80
C ILE A 765 -14.34 13.98 -19.72
N SER A 766 -13.11 14.41 -20.02
CA SER A 766 -12.02 14.53 -19.06
C SER A 766 -11.14 15.73 -19.43
N LEU A 767 -11.36 16.87 -18.76
CA LEU A 767 -10.61 18.10 -18.99
C LEU A 767 -9.65 18.38 -17.83
N GLU A 768 -8.40 18.71 -18.14
CA GLU A 768 -7.43 19.22 -17.18
C GLU A 768 -7.14 20.70 -17.46
N LEU A 769 -7.33 21.54 -16.45
CA LEU A 769 -7.25 23.00 -16.54
C LEU A 769 -6.29 23.53 -15.46
N VAL A 770 -5.50 24.56 -15.79
CA VAL A 770 -4.59 25.25 -14.86
C VAL A 770 -4.91 26.72 -14.77
N ARG A 771 -4.90 27.27 -13.56
CA ARG A 771 -5.15 28.69 -13.35
C ARG A 771 -3.96 29.52 -13.80
N LEU A 772 -4.22 30.52 -14.63
CA LEU A 772 -3.24 31.52 -15.03
C LEU A 772 -3.08 32.55 -13.89
N GLN A 773 -1.83 32.87 -13.55
CA GLN A 773 -1.57 33.98 -12.63
C GLN A 773 -1.94 35.28 -13.35
N SER A 774 -2.81 36.09 -12.75
CA SER A 774 -3.09 37.44 -13.24
C SER A 774 -1.78 38.22 -13.23
N ALA A 775 -1.28 38.58 -14.42
CA ALA A 775 -0.05 39.33 -14.62
C ALA A 775 -0.12 40.73 -14.02
#